data_AF-A0A1Y4AQB0-F1
#
_entry.id   AF-A0A1Y4AQB0-F1
#
_cell.length_a   1.000
_cell.length_b   1.000
_cell.length_c   1.000
_cell.angle_alpha   90.00
_cell.angle_beta   90.00
_cell.angle_gamma   90.00
#
_symmetry.space_group_name_H-M   'P 1'
#
loop_
_entity.id
_entity.type
_entity.pdbx_description
1 polymer ?
#
loop_
_entity_poly.entity_id
_entity_poly.type
_entity_poly.pdbx_seq_one_letter_code
_entity_poly.pdbx_strand_id
1 'polypeptide(L)'
;MKKLSKSYWDKFKVESKNGNGSKYDGLKFENLINELLAVLYGKEWVRTGKSHDDNRDFWTLMETEDGQNKLWAECKNYRDKIALDILAPTLVMAQIYGVNTIIFFSRSQINTRAKNKILLYGEKTGKKIIFYDADILEDLIINNSSYLSPKYRPDQIIYENIPQKENFEIFFFQDPILGTVISDDEFINYRSAIKIHYNEFFTLLFVIKNSTSDKMNISLSFSKENPDRFCFEYMDANIHSDNREWCRVELEKGEGKAIPLNLRPILFKSTMQLPRFDITILTAAGKNKSKSEVKKVKCTWVGQTKLIGSSYEKILDDFEEKLLNNRSFSCLLLSGTSGTGKSRILSEIIGKGLKQGYRILNLTATENFSSLYLIQEIICFIYEVPKTVILSALEEKIQEAARMDPEESSSIKKVLQLFRILENSKTDHNINNFIDNYGSIIFERLSNYKYIILIDNIQFTNEDFQYFIEQYAVYAANQSRYNYSVLAGAFNLDYMTSAAANLLFNLLHLGIPHILPYTLSGFRTNEQGILFLRELIHTSEKIFDPFFEKLIDQVSLKPYYLYQGVRLLEESNVIKQLPNRQGYLFTDLNALDVLLNLPNGIADVLKKRWEFISDQIDPEELAVIFSALYLFERMDDQVINTLQITRESVNFLCSHSFIKRDSDDKYEFEHDIIRNHFETYHRDKIFESLAWINQNHKENILLFYKIPKLLYYCCIKEEPEYVVKTCTALDTIQVPNKLSKIFFENIFYACLNA
;
A
#
# COMPACT_ATOMS: atom_id res chain seq x y z
N MET A 1 11.35 -37.27 -16.54
CA MET A 1 9.92 -37.02 -16.26
C MET A 1 9.09 -37.57 -17.41
N LYS A 2 7.85 -38.01 -17.17
CA LYS A 2 6.96 -38.54 -18.23
C LYS A 2 6.23 -37.38 -18.91
N LYS A 3 6.12 -37.42 -20.24
CA LYS A 3 5.53 -36.37 -21.08
C LYS A 3 4.52 -36.95 -22.06
N LEU A 4 3.48 -36.18 -22.36
CA LEU A 4 2.50 -36.56 -23.39
C LEU A 4 3.03 -36.17 -24.77
N SER A 5 2.80 -37.02 -25.77
CA SER A 5 3.21 -36.74 -27.14
C SER A 5 2.45 -35.56 -27.74
N LYS A 6 3.02 -34.91 -28.75
CA LYS A 6 2.31 -33.88 -29.53
C LYS A 6 1.01 -34.42 -30.16
N SER A 7 1.05 -35.68 -30.62
CA SER A 7 -0.11 -36.38 -31.20
C SER A 7 -1.25 -36.57 -30.20
N TYR A 8 -0.95 -36.74 -28.90
CA TYR A 8 -1.98 -36.77 -27.86
C TYR A 8 -2.77 -35.45 -27.84
N TRP A 9 -2.05 -34.32 -27.84
CA TRP A 9 -2.67 -32.99 -27.79
C TRP A 9 -3.40 -32.61 -29.09
N ASP A 10 -3.08 -33.23 -30.23
CA ASP A 10 -3.78 -33.00 -31.50
C ASP A 10 -5.25 -33.47 -31.47
N LYS A 11 -5.60 -34.42 -30.58
CA LYS A 11 -7.00 -34.85 -30.34
C LYS A 11 -7.91 -33.70 -29.91
N PHE A 12 -7.33 -32.67 -29.29
CA PHE A 12 -8.02 -31.50 -28.74
C PHE A 12 -8.03 -30.30 -29.71
N LYS A 13 -7.77 -30.52 -31.00
CA LYS A 13 -7.89 -29.49 -32.03
C LYS A 13 -9.19 -29.61 -32.83
N VAL A 14 -9.57 -28.50 -33.43
CA VAL A 14 -10.62 -28.36 -34.46
C VAL A 14 -10.10 -27.48 -35.59
N GLU A 15 -10.58 -27.73 -36.80
CA GLU A 15 -10.28 -26.87 -37.95
C GLU A 15 -10.96 -25.52 -37.78
N SER A 16 -10.23 -24.44 -38.03
CA SER A 16 -10.77 -23.09 -37.97
C SER A 16 -11.75 -22.86 -39.12
N LYS A 17 -12.95 -22.33 -38.81
CA LYS A 17 -13.97 -21.99 -39.81
C LYS A 17 -13.50 -20.98 -40.88
N ASN A 18 -12.41 -20.25 -40.62
CA ASN A 18 -11.88 -19.20 -41.49
C ASN A 18 -10.63 -19.63 -42.30
N GLY A 19 -10.35 -20.94 -42.42
CA GLY A 19 -9.23 -21.45 -43.24
C GLY A 19 -7.82 -21.24 -42.67
N ASN A 20 -7.66 -20.47 -41.58
CA ASN A 20 -6.37 -20.22 -40.92
C ASN A 20 -5.97 -21.33 -39.92
N GLY A 21 -5.81 -22.56 -40.41
CA GLY A 21 -5.24 -23.69 -39.66
C GLY A 21 -6.13 -24.29 -38.56
N SER A 22 -5.53 -25.12 -37.69
CA SER A 22 -6.22 -25.80 -36.57
C SER A 22 -6.09 -25.02 -35.26
N LYS A 23 -7.21 -24.84 -34.55
CA LYS A 23 -7.29 -24.19 -33.23
C LYS A 23 -7.56 -25.23 -32.14
N TYR A 24 -7.04 -25.02 -30.94
CA TYR A 24 -7.37 -25.86 -29.79
C TYR A 24 -8.82 -25.60 -29.33
N ASP A 25 -9.53 -26.69 -29.05
CA ASP A 25 -10.94 -26.70 -28.67
C ASP A 25 -11.06 -26.74 -27.14
N GLY A 26 -11.61 -25.68 -26.55
CA GLY A 26 -11.85 -25.57 -25.11
C GLY A 26 -12.83 -26.64 -24.61
N LEU A 27 -13.89 -26.91 -25.36
CA LEU A 27 -14.94 -27.84 -24.95
C LEU A 27 -14.42 -29.28 -24.83
N LYS A 28 -13.58 -29.70 -25.79
CA LYS A 28 -12.93 -31.02 -25.74
C LYS A 28 -12.00 -31.14 -24.53
N PHE A 29 -11.31 -30.07 -24.18
CA PHE A 29 -10.40 -30.03 -23.03
C PHE A 29 -11.17 -30.06 -21.71
N GLU A 30 -12.21 -29.23 -21.56
CA GLU A 30 -13.12 -29.27 -20.41
C GLU A 30 -13.73 -30.66 -20.19
N ASN A 31 -14.08 -31.39 -21.25
CA ASN A 31 -14.59 -32.76 -21.11
C ASN A 31 -13.55 -33.72 -20.51
N LEU A 32 -12.26 -33.58 -20.84
CA LEU A 32 -11.17 -34.32 -20.19
C LEU A 32 -11.06 -33.90 -18.72
N ILE A 33 -11.09 -32.60 -18.44
CA ILE A 33 -10.98 -32.09 -17.07
C ILE A 33 -12.15 -32.56 -16.20
N ASN A 34 -13.37 -32.64 -16.73
CA ASN A 34 -14.53 -33.16 -16.00
C ASN A 34 -14.32 -34.61 -15.52
N GLU A 35 -13.75 -35.48 -16.37
CA GLU A 35 -13.38 -36.84 -15.97
C GLU A 35 -12.27 -36.84 -14.91
N LEU A 36 -11.25 -35.98 -15.05
CA LEU A 36 -10.20 -35.84 -14.04
C LEU A 36 -10.73 -35.35 -12.69
N LEU A 37 -11.62 -34.35 -12.68
CA LEU A 37 -12.23 -33.81 -11.47
C LEU A 37 -13.04 -34.88 -10.72
N ALA A 38 -13.80 -35.69 -11.44
CA ALA A 38 -14.52 -36.82 -10.86
C ALA A 38 -13.58 -37.85 -10.22
N VAL A 39 -12.46 -38.16 -10.89
CA VAL A 39 -11.44 -39.09 -10.37
C VAL A 39 -10.73 -38.53 -9.13
N LEU A 40 -10.39 -37.24 -9.14
CA LEU A 40 -9.60 -36.62 -8.06
C LEU A 40 -10.41 -36.36 -6.79
N TYR A 41 -11.68 -35.97 -6.93
CA TYR A 41 -12.51 -35.54 -5.82
C TYR A 41 -13.63 -36.54 -5.47
N GLY A 42 -13.82 -37.59 -6.27
CA GLY A 42 -14.84 -38.62 -6.01
C GLY A 42 -16.27 -38.09 -6.00
N LYS A 43 -16.51 -36.91 -6.60
CA LYS A 43 -17.79 -36.21 -6.59
C LYS A 43 -18.06 -35.59 -7.96
N GLU A 44 -19.33 -35.47 -8.29
CA GLU A 44 -19.76 -34.77 -9.51
C GLU A 44 -19.53 -33.25 -9.38
N TRP A 45 -19.12 -32.67 -10.50
CA TRP A 45 -18.92 -31.23 -10.66
C TRP A 45 -19.98 -30.68 -11.60
N VAL A 46 -20.54 -29.53 -11.24
CA VAL A 46 -21.52 -28.84 -12.07
C VAL A 46 -20.76 -28.01 -13.09
N ARG A 47 -20.96 -28.33 -14.38
CA ARG A 47 -20.42 -27.55 -15.50
C ARG A 47 -21.27 -26.31 -15.75
N THR A 48 -20.64 -25.17 -15.97
CA THR A 48 -21.33 -23.92 -16.35
C THR A 48 -21.66 -23.92 -17.86
N GLY A 49 -22.73 -23.21 -18.25
CA GLY A 49 -23.18 -23.13 -19.65
C GLY A 49 -22.36 -22.14 -20.49
N LYS A 50 -22.33 -22.33 -21.82
CA LYS A 50 -21.51 -21.56 -22.79
C LYS A 50 -21.77 -20.04 -22.84
N SER A 51 -22.84 -19.52 -22.23
CA SER A 51 -23.25 -18.11 -22.35
C SER A 51 -23.43 -17.38 -21.01
N HIS A 52 -23.22 -18.00 -19.85
CA HIS A 52 -23.49 -17.40 -18.53
C HIS A 52 -22.57 -17.98 -17.43
N ASP A 53 -21.25 -17.89 -17.59
CA ASP A 53 -20.31 -18.79 -16.88
C ASP A 53 -19.69 -18.25 -15.57
N ASP A 54 -20.10 -17.09 -15.03
CA ASP A 54 -19.50 -16.52 -13.80
C ASP A 54 -17.93 -16.50 -13.80
N ASN A 55 -17.28 -16.58 -14.96
CA ASN A 55 -15.82 -16.77 -15.11
C ASN A 55 -15.26 -18.02 -14.38
N ARG A 56 -16.02 -19.13 -14.43
CA ARG A 56 -15.61 -20.48 -14.00
C ARG A 56 -16.14 -21.52 -14.98
N ASP A 57 -15.43 -22.63 -15.19
CA ASP A 57 -15.93 -23.75 -16.00
C ASP A 57 -16.69 -24.81 -15.18
N PHE A 58 -16.26 -25.02 -13.92
CA PHE A 58 -16.85 -26.01 -13.02
C PHE A 58 -16.94 -25.52 -11.58
N TRP A 59 -17.94 -26.02 -10.84
CA TRP A 59 -18.02 -25.81 -9.40
C TRP A 59 -18.60 -27.02 -8.67
N THR A 60 -18.27 -27.14 -7.39
CA THR A 60 -18.88 -28.10 -6.47
C THR A 60 -18.84 -27.58 -5.03
N LEU A 61 -19.60 -28.24 -4.15
CA LEU A 61 -19.59 -28.01 -2.70
C LEU A 61 -19.10 -29.29 -2.03
N MET A 62 -18.09 -29.19 -1.18
CA MET A 62 -17.62 -30.30 -0.34
C MET A 62 -18.00 -30.05 1.11
N GLU A 63 -18.57 -31.06 1.77
CA GLU A 63 -18.77 -30.99 3.21
C GLU A 63 -17.45 -31.24 3.91
N THR A 64 -17.14 -30.40 4.88
CA THR A 64 -15.96 -30.48 5.75
C THR A 64 -16.41 -30.35 7.20
N GLU A 65 -15.55 -30.70 8.15
CA GLU A 65 -15.83 -30.57 9.58
C GLU A 65 -16.16 -29.12 9.97
N ASP A 66 -15.61 -28.13 9.25
CA ASP A 66 -15.81 -26.70 9.44
C ASP A 66 -16.97 -26.10 8.61
N GLY A 67 -17.78 -26.93 7.93
CA GLY A 67 -18.91 -26.51 7.11
C GLY A 67 -18.76 -26.83 5.62
N GLN A 68 -19.44 -26.09 4.75
CA GLN A 68 -19.39 -26.29 3.30
C GLN A 68 -18.23 -25.53 2.66
N ASN A 69 -17.35 -26.25 1.98
CA ASN A 69 -16.22 -25.74 1.23
C ASN A 69 -16.61 -25.62 -0.25
N LYS A 70 -16.57 -24.40 -0.80
CA LYS A 70 -16.90 -24.11 -2.20
C LYS A 70 -15.66 -24.15 -3.08
N LEU A 71 -15.65 -25.05 -4.05
CA LEU A 71 -14.51 -25.29 -4.95
C LEU A 71 -14.89 -24.90 -6.37
N TRP A 72 -14.02 -24.13 -7.03
CA TRP A 72 -14.14 -23.78 -8.45
C TRP A 72 -12.96 -24.30 -9.26
N ALA A 73 -13.23 -24.68 -10.50
CA ALA A 73 -12.19 -25.03 -11.46
C ALA A 73 -12.34 -24.21 -12.77
N GLU A 74 -11.21 -23.74 -13.27
CA GLU A 74 -11.07 -22.94 -14.48
C GLU A 74 -10.11 -23.63 -15.45
N CYS A 75 -10.52 -23.77 -16.71
CA CYS A 75 -9.87 -24.57 -17.74
C CYS A 75 -9.44 -23.69 -18.92
N LYS A 76 -8.15 -23.74 -19.27
CA LYS A 76 -7.60 -22.92 -20.36
C LYS A 76 -6.75 -23.76 -21.32
N ASN A 77 -7.25 -23.93 -22.54
CA ASN A 77 -6.62 -24.72 -23.60
C ASN A 77 -5.86 -23.84 -24.62
N TYR A 78 -4.93 -23.01 -24.14
CA TYR A 78 -4.13 -22.14 -25.01
C TYR A 78 -2.86 -22.84 -25.50
N ARG A 79 -2.31 -22.34 -26.61
CA ARG A 79 -0.99 -22.77 -27.09
C ARG A 79 0.13 -22.08 -26.31
N ASP A 80 -0.01 -20.77 -26.12
CA ASP A 80 1.00 -19.92 -25.52
C ASP A 80 0.79 -19.79 -24.00
N LYS A 81 1.80 -19.24 -23.32
CA LYS A 81 1.74 -19.05 -21.87
C LYS A 81 0.59 -18.12 -21.48
N ILE A 82 -0.06 -18.43 -20.36
CA ILE A 82 -1.22 -17.67 -19.87
C ILE A 82 -0.74 -16.55 -18.95
N ALA A 83 -1.17 -15.33 -19.25
CA ALA A 83 -0.95 -14.14 -18.42
C ALA A 83 -2.11 -13.93 -17.42
N LEU A 84 -1.92 -13.00 -16.48
CA LEU A 84 -2.84 -12.79 -15.37
C LEU A 84 -4.20 -12.25 -15.84
N ASP A 85 -4.20 -11.36 -16.83
CA ASP A 85 -5.40 -10.77 -17.47
C ASP A 85 -6.45 -11.82 -17.87
N ILE A 86 -6.01 -12.99 -18.36
CA ILE A 86 -6.89 -14.10 -18.75
C ILE A 86 -7.55 -14.77 -17.54
N LEU A 87 -6.88 -14.83 -16.38
CA LEU A 87 -7.33 -15.57 -15.19
C LEU A 87 -7.94 -14.67 -14.11
N ALA A 88 -7.65 -13.37 -14.17
CA ALA A 88 -8.06 -12.42 -13.16
C ALA A 88 -9.58 -12.28 -13.01
N PRO A 89 -10.42 -12.37 -14.08
CA PRO A 89 -11.87 -12.41 -13.94
C PRO A 89 -12.37 -13.53 -13.01
N THR A 90 -11.74 -14.71 -13.04
CA THR A 90 -12.07 -15.83 -12.14
C THR A 90 -11.79 -15.48 -10.68
N LEU A 91 -10.71 -14.74 -10.38
CA LEU A 91 -10.37 -14.33 -9.01
C LEU A 91 -11.40 -13.34 -8.46
N VAL A 92 -11.81 -12.36 -9.28
CA VAL A 92 -12.85 -11.39 -8.92
C VAL A 92 -14.14 -12.12 -8.55
N MET A 93 -14.59 -13.00 -9.44
CA MET A 93 -15.83 -13.75 -9.23
C MET A 93 -15.71 -14.72 -8.04
N ALA A 94 -14.55 -15.35 -7.85
CA ALA A 94 -14.31 -16.21 -6.69
C ALA A 94 -14.42 -15.45 -5.36
N GLN A 95 -14.00 -14.18 -5.33
CA GLN A 95 -14.20 -13.33 -4.16
C GLN A 95 -15.69 -13.03 -3.92
N ILE A 96 -16.41 -12.60 -4.96
CA ILE A 96 -17.83 -12.22 -4.87
C ILE A 96 -18.69 -13.40 -4.39
N TYR A 97 -18.37 -14.61 -4.87
CA TYR A 97 -19.13 -15.83 -4.58
C TYR A 97 -18.65 -16.56 -3.31
N GLY A 98 -17.69 -16.02 -2.56
CA GLY A 98 -17.18 -16.61 -1.32
C GLY A 98 -16.52 -17.97 -1.53
N VAL A 99 -15.79 -18.15 -2.63
CA VAL A 99 -15.12 -19.41 -2.96
C VAL A 99 -13.94 -19.64 -2.03
N ASN A 100 -13.72 -20.90 -1.63
CA ASN A 100 -12.65 -21.28 -0.72
C ASN A 100 -11.42 -21.82 -1.48
N THR A 101 -11.64 -22.60 -2.55
CA THR A 101 -10.56 -23.22 -3.33
C THR A 101 -10.74 -22.92 -4.82
N ILE A 102 -9.67 -22.48 -5.47
CA ILE A 102 -9.63 -22.22 -6.92
C ILE A 102 -8.59 -23.14 -7.56
N ILE A 103 -9.01 -23.87 -8.59
CA ILE A 103 -8.18 -24.84 -9.31
C ILE A 103 -8.04 -24.37 -10.75
N PHE A 104 -6.81 -24.17 -11.22
CA PHE A 104 -6.53 -23.82 -12.60
C PHE A 104 -6.00 -25.04 -13.35
N PHE A 105 -6.71 -25.45 -14.39
CA PHE A 105 -6.27 -26.43 -15.37
C PHE A 105 -5.82 -25.72 -16.63
N SER A 106 -4.56 -25.91 -17.02
CA SER A 106 -4.08 -25.35 -18.27
C SER A 106 -3.17 -26.29 -19.04
N ARG A 107 -3.40 -26.37 -20.35
CA ARG A 107 -2.49 -27.09 -21.24
C ARG A 107 -1.13 -26.41 -21.33
N SER A 108 -1.10 -25.08 -21.41
CA SER A 108 0.14 -24.32 -21.48
C SER A 108 0.59 -23.88 -20.07
N GLN A 109 1.83 -23.43 -19.97
CA GLN A 109 2.36 -22.96 -18.69
C GLN A 109 1.73 -21.61 -18.33
N ILE A 110 1.24 -21.47 -17.10
CA ILE A 110 0.85 -20.16 -16.56
C ILE A 110 2.12 -19.39 -16.21
N ASN A 111 2.19 -18.11 -16.60
CA ASN A 111 3.35 -17.27 -16.33
C ASN A 111 3.68 -17.24 -14.84
N THR A 112 4.99 -17.34 -14.50
CA THR A 112 5.45 -17.36 -13.10
C THR A 112 4.95 -16.14 -12.32
N ARG A 113 4.98 -14.95 -12.96
CA ARG A 113 4.45 -13.71 -12.37
C ARG A 113 2.96 -13.80 -12.06
N ALA A 114 2.17 -14.33 -12.98
CA ALA A 114 0.73 -14.54 -12.78
C ALA A 114 0.49 -15.49 -11.61
N LYS A 115 1.22 -16.61 -11.52
CA LYS A 115 1.15 -17.51 -10.36
C LYS A 115 1.49 -16.79 -9.05
N ASN A 116 2.55 -15.99 -9.01
CA ASN A 116 2.97 -15.30 -7.78
C ASN A 116 1.89 -14.31 -7.30
N LYS A 117 1.27 -13.57 -8.21
CA LYS A 117 0.14 -12.67 -7.90
C LYS A 117 -1.11 -13.42 -7.43
N ILE A 118 -1.47 -14.52 -8.09
CA ILE A 118 -2.61 -15.36 -7.68
C ILE A 118 -2.37 -15.98 -6.30
N LEU A 119 -1.14 -16.42 -6.00
CA LEU A 119 -0.80 -16.98 -4.68
C LEU A 119 -0.85 -15.93 -3.57
N LEU A 120 -0.41 -14.71 -3.87
CA LEU A 120 -0.56 -13.59 -2.94
C LEU A 120 -2.03 -13.21 -2.74
N TYR A 121 -2.84 -13.21 -3.79
CA TYR A 121 -4.31 -13.09 -3.67
C TYR A 121 -4.90 -14.22 -2.81
N GLY A 122 -4.42 -15.45 -2.95
CA GLY A 122 -4.83 -16.59 -2.13
C GLY A 122 -4.54 -16.37 -0.64
N GLU A 123 -3.33 -15.92 -0.31
CA GLU A 123 -2.92 -15.54 1.05
C GLU A 123 -3.81 -14.40 1.59
N LYS A 124 -3.90 -13.30 0.85
CA LYS A 124 -4.74 -12.14 1.17
C LYS A 124 -6.24 -12.42 1.14
N THR A 125 -6.73 -13.57 0.73
CA THR A 125 -8.18 -13.87 0.79
C THR A 125 -8.49 -15.13 1.57
N GLY A 126 -7.47 -15.80 2.12
CA GLY A 126 -7.61 -17.10 2.79
C GLY A 126 -8.05 -18.23 1.84
N LYS A 127 -7.80 -18.09 0.52
CA LYS A 127 -8.19 -19.09 -0.48
C LYS A 127 -7.05 -20.06 -0.78
N LYS A 128 -7.42 -21.32 -0.97
CA LYS A 128 -6.53 -22.36 -1.47
C LYS A 128 -6.41 -22.26 -2.99
N ILE A 129 -5.18 -22.28 -3.51
CA ILE A 129 -4.91 -22.14 -4.95
C ILE A 129 -4.14 -23.37 -5.44
N ILE A 130 -4.63 -23.99 -6.52
CA ILE A 130 -4.00 -25.17 -7.13
C ILE A 130 -3.78 -24.91 -8.63
N PHE A 131 -2.57 -25.21 -9.11
CA PHE A 131 -2.19 -25.11 -10.51
C PHE A 131 -1.88 -26.50 -11.09
N TYR A 132 -2.73 -26.96 -11.99
CA TYR A 132 -2.48 -28.09 -12.88
C TYR A 132 -2.21 -27.55 -14.29
N ASP A 133 -1.02 -26.97 -14.48
CA ASP A 133 -0.59 -26.42 -15.76
C ASP A 133 0.60 -27.18 -16.36
N ALA A 134 0.62 -27.28 -17.69
CA ALA A 134 1.69 -27.91 -18.47
C ALA A 134 2.13 -29.27 -17.89
N ASP A 135 3.37 -29.35 -17.42
CA ASP A 135 4.03 -30.55 -16.89
C ASP A 135 3.22 -31.23 -15.78
N ILE A 136 2.63 -30.44 -14.87
CA ILE A 136 1.87 -30.98 -13.72
C ILE A 136 0.56 -31.62 -14.20
N LEU A 137 -0.09 -31.02 -15.21
CA LEU A 137 -1.29 -31.56 -15.82
C LEU A 137 -1.00 -32.86 -16.59
N GLU A 138 0.11 -32.92 -17.33
CA GLU A 138 0.53 -34.14 -18.03
C GLU A 138 0.75 -35.29 -17.04
N ASP A 139 1.46 -35.04 -15.94
CA ASP A 139 1.66 -36.03 -14.88
C ASP A 139 0.33 -36.47 -14.26
N LEU A 140 -0.62 -35.54 -14.10
CA LEU A 140 -1.95 -35.83 -13.57
C LEU A 140 -2.74 -36.76 -14.50
N ILE A 141 -2.71 -36.50 -15.81
CA ILE A 141 -3.37 -37.33 -16.84
C ILE A 141 -2.75 -38.73 -16.87
N ILE A 142 -1.42 -38.81 -16.86
CA ILE A 142 -0.69 -40.08 -16.96
C ILE A 142 -0.99 -40.96 -15.73
N ASN A 143 -0.91 -40.39 -14.52
CA ASN A 143 -1.12 -41.13 -13.28
C ASN A 143 -2.57 -41.62 -13.11
N ASN A 144 -3.54 -40.93 -13.72
CA ASN A 144 -4.96 -41.30 -13.65
C ASN A 144 -5.47 -42.00 -14.92
N SER A 145 -4.59 -42.36 -15.86
CA SER A 145 -4.95 -42.89 -17.18
C SER A 145 -5.84 -44.14 -17.15
N SER A 146 -5.70 -45.01 -16.14
CA SER A 146 -6.54 -46.20 -15.96
C SER A 146 -8.00 -45.86 -15.68
N TYR A 147 -8.26 -44.72 -15.04
CA TYR A 147 -9.60 -44.27 -14.65
C TYR A 147 -10.27 -43.39 -15.72
N LEU A 148 -9.51 -42.92 -16.71
CA LEU A 148 -10.03 -42.12 -17.82
C LEU A 148 -10.66 -42.99 -18.91
N SER A 149 -11.65 -42.42 -19.61
CA SER A 149 -12.24 -43.00 -20.80
C SER A 149 -11.18 -43.32 -21.88
N PRO A 150 -11.33 -44.39 -22.67
CA PRO A 150 -10.34 -44.79 -23.69
C PRO A 150 -9.90 -43.66 -24.63
N LYS A 151 -10.82 -42.75 -25.01
CA LYS A 151 -10.53 -41.59 -25.87
C LYS A 151 -9.52 -40.59 -25.28
N TYR A 152 -9.38 -40.55 -23.96
CA TYR A 152 -8.50 -39.65 -23.22
C TYR A 152 -7.24 -40.31 -22.67
N ARG A 153 -7.11 -41.63 -22.83
CA ARG A 153 -5.90 -42.35 -22.42
C ARG A 153 -4.72 -41.93 -23.29
N PRO A 154 -3.53 -41.73 -22.69
CA PRO A 154 -2.31 -41.48 -23.46
C PRO A 154 -1.96 -42.69 -24.34
N ASP A 155 -1.78 -42.48 -25.64
CA ASP A 155 -1.37 -43.55 -26.56
C ASP A 155 0.16 -43.76 -26.55
N GLN A 156 0.90 -42.69 -26.24
CA GLN A 156 2.37 -42.68 -26.17
C GLN A 156 2.85 -41.76 -25.04
N ILE A 157 3.83 -42.23 -24.26
CA ILE A 157 4.49 -41.47 -23.20
C ILE A 157 5.95 -41.30 -23.58
N ILE A 158 6.44 -40.06 -23.56
CA ILE A 158 7.82 -39.69 -23.85
C ILE A 158 8.57 -39.49 -22.53
N TYR A 159 9.85 -39.84 -22.47
CA TYR A 159 10.70 -39.59 -21.33
C TYR A 159 11.68 -38.46 -21.64
N GLU A 160 11.58 -37.36 -20.91
CA GLU A 160 12.49 -36.22 -21.04
C GLU A 160 13.26 -35.98 -19.73
N ASN A 161 14.54 -35.64 -19.86
CA ASN A 161 15.36 -35.13 -18.76
C ASN A 161 15.12 -33.62 -18.64
N ILE A 162 14.22 -33.25 -17.72
CA ILE A 162 13.92 -31.85 -17.42
C ILE A 162 14.57 -31.52 -16.07
N PRO A 163 15.34 -30.43 -15.97
CA PRO A 163 15.91 -30.00 -14.70
C PRO A 163 14.78 -29.72 -13.69
N GLN A 164 14.99 -30.14 -12.45
CA GLN A 164 14.05 -29.93 -11.37
C GLN A 164 13.89 -28.42 -11.11
N LYS A 165 12.67 -27.89 -11.26
CA LYS A 165 12.37 -26.48 -10.98
C LYS A 165 12.45 -26.24 -9.46
N GLU A 166 12.93 -25.05 -9.08
CA GLU A 166 12.90 -24.63 -7.67
C GLU A 166 11.43 -24.50 -7.21
N ASN A 167 11.10 -25.13 -6.08
CA ASN A 167 9.76 -25.10 -5.49
C ASN A 167 9.52 -23.84 -4.64
N PHE A 168 10.45 -22.89 -4.64
CA PHE A 168 10.50 -21.81 -3.66
C PHE A 168 11.22 -20.56 -4.18
N GLU A 169 10.63 -19.39 -3.93
CA GLU A 169 11.18 -18.06 -4.23
C GLU A 169 10.97 -17.11 -3.02
N ILE A 170 11.88 -16.15 -2.83
CA ILE A 170 11.74 -15.06 -1.84
C ILE A 170 11.75 -13.71 -2.57
N PHE A 171 10.73 -12.89 -2.28
CA PHE A 171 10.62 -11.51 -2.74
C PHE A 171 10.77 -10.53 -1.58
N PHE A 172 11.24 -9.33 -1.88
CA PHE A 172 11.45 -8.23 -0.95
C PHE A 172 10.54 -7.06 -1.34
N PHE A 173 9.80 -6.52 -0.38
CA PHE A 173 8.99 -5.32 -0.53
C PHE A 173 9.41 -4.30 0.51
N GLN A 174 9.72 -3.08 0.07
CA GLN A 174 10.18 -2.02 0.97
C GLN A 174 9.05 -1.52 1.87
N ASP A 175 7.81 -1.52 1.39
CA ASP A 175 6.64 -1.06 2.14
C ASP A 175 5.69 -2.26 2.36
N PRO A 176 5.39 -2.65 3.61
CA PRO A 176 4.59 -3.84 3.91
C PRO A 176 3.08 -3.61 3.77
N ILE A 177 2.66 -2.34 3.66
CA ILE A 177 1.25 -1.95 3.50
C ILE A 177 0.95 -2.16 2.03
N LEU A 178 0.84 -3.43 1.66
CA LEU A 178 0.49 -3.86 0.31
C LEU A 178 -0.96 -3.44 0.04
N GLY A 179 -1.15 -2.19 -0.38
CA GLY A 179 -2.36 -1.75 -1.06
C GLY A 179 -2.67 -2.68 -2.24
N THR A 180 -3.90 -2.63 -2.71
CA THR A 180 -4.45 -3.60 -3.68
C THR A 180 -3.94 -3.51 -5.11
N VAL A 181 -2.89 -2.74 -5.35
CA VAL A 181 -2.28 -2.60 -6.65
C VAL A 181 -0.80 -2.92 -6.53
N ILE A 182 -0.48 -4.22 -6.49
CA ILE A 182 0.89 -4.64 -6.74
C ILE A 182 1.10 -4.53 -8.24
N SER A 183 1.71 -3.43 -8.66
CA SER A 183 2.17 -3.25 -10.03
C SER A 183 3.16 -4.37 -10.40
N ASP A 184 3.31 -4.68 -11.68
CA ASP A 184 4.25 -5.74 -12.12
C ASP A 184 5.72 -5.47 -11.69
N ASP A 185 6.04 -4.23 -11.31
CA ASP A 185 7.39 -3.77 -10.95
C ASP A 185 7.75 -3.98 -9.46
N GLU A 186 6.81 -4.36 -8.60
CA GLU A 186 7.02 -4.46 -7.15
C GLU A 186 7.63 -5.78 -6.66
N PHE A 187 7.58 -6.87 -7.44
CA PHE A 187 8.17 -8.16 -7.04
C PHE A 187 9.70 -8.13 -7.21
N ILE A 188 10.38 -7.44 -6.30
CA ILE A 188 11.84 -7.38 -6.25
C ILE A 188 12.34 -8.70 -5.65
N ASN A 189 13.23 -9.39 -6.36
CA ASN A 189 13.85 -10.60 -5.82
C ASN A 189 14.64 -10.25 -4.54
N TYR A 190 14.61 -11.13 -3.53
CA TYR A 190 15.41 -10.98 -2.30
C TYR A 190 16.87 -10.59 -2.56
N ARG A 191 17.48 -11.16 -3.60
CA ARG A 191 18.88 -10.91 -4.00
C ARG A 191 19.11 -9.48 -4.52
N SER A 192 18.06 -8.83 -5.00
CA SER A 192 18.10 -7.48 -5.56
C SER A 192 17.84 -6.39 -4.53
N ALA A 193 17.48 -6.72 -3.28
CA ALA A 193 17.29 -5.72 -2.22
C ALA A 193 18.55 -4.86 -2.02
N ILE A 194 18.42 -3.53 -1.98
CA ILE A 194 19.59 -2.63 -1.91
C ILE A 194 19.67 -1.93 -0.55
N LYS A 195 18.52 -1.46 -0.06
CA LYS A 195 18.39 -0.66 1.15
C LYS A 195 17.19 -1.12 1.96
N ILE A 196 17.21 -0.78 3.25
CA ILE A 196 16.08 -0.83 4.18
C ILE A 196 16.13 0.41 5.07
N HIS A 197 14.99 0.85 5.55
CA HIS A 197 14.87 2.05 6.38
C HIS A 197 14.80 1.67 7.87
N TYR A 198 15.59 2.33 8.70
CA TYR A 198 15.57 2.11 10.15
C TYR A 198 14.19 2.48 10.74
N ASN A 199 13.69 1.69 11.69
CA ASN A 199 12.36 1.86 12.30
C ASN A 199 11.15 1.87 11.35
N GLU A 200 11.37 1.55 10.07
CA GLU A 200 10.33 1.35 9.07
C GLU A 200 10.19 -0.14 8.78
N PHE A 201 8.98 -0.52 8.38
CA PHE A 201 8.68 -1.91 8.08
C PHE A 201 9.12 -2.29 6.67
N PHE A 202 9.33 -3.58 6.43
CA PHE A 202 9.47 -4.18 5.10
C PHE A 202 8.96 -5.63 5.14
N THR A 203 8.71 -6.23 3.97
CA THR A 203 8.18 -7.59 3.86
C THR A 203 9.12 -8.50 3.08
N LEU A 204 9.32 -9.71 3.59
CA LEU A 204 9.88 -10.83 2.84
C LEU A 204 8.75 -11.81 2.49
N LEU A 205 8.42 -11.93 1.20
CA LEU A 205 7.35 -12.81 0.75
C LEU A 205 7.93 -14.14 0.24
N PHE A 206 7.52 -15.22 0.88
CA PHE A 206 7.88 -16.59 0.51
C PHE A 206 6.81 -17.13 -0.43
N VAL A 207 7.18 -17.46 -1.67
CA VAL A 207 6.28 -18.11 -2.62
C VAL A 207 6.72 -19.55 -2.80
N ILE A 208 5.85 -20.47 -2.41
CA ILE A 208 6.11 -21.90 -2.37
C ILE A 208 5.14 -22.62 -3.29
N LYS A 209 5.63 -23.57 -4.10
CA LYS A 209 4.82 -24.32 -5.08
C LYS A 209 5.16 -25.80 -5.03
N ASN A 210 4.15 -26.65 -4.92
CA ASN A 210 4.33 -28.09 -5.04
C ASN A 210 4.24 -28.53 -6.50
N SER A 211 5.40 -28.66 -7.15
CA SER A 211 5.48 -29.22 -8.50
C SER A 211 5.70 -30.74 -8.52
N THR A 212 5.65 -31.41 -7.36
CA THR A 212 5.95 -32.84 -7.23
C THR A 212 4.69 -33.70 -7.38
N SER A 213 4.86 -35.02 -7.54
CA SER A 213 3.74 -35.96 -7.71
C SER A 213 2.90 -36.16 -6.46
N ASP A 214 3.46 -35.87 -5.28
CA ASP A 214 2.90 -36.22 -3.98
C ASP A 214 2.77 -34.99 -3.09
N LYS A 215 2.18 -35.18 -1.91
CA LYS A 215 2.16 -34.16 -0.87
C LYS A 215 3.57 -33.70 -0.51
N MET A 216 3.70 -32.40 -0.27
CA MET A 216 4.96 -31.78 0.08
C MET A 216 4.84 -31.05 1.42
N ASN A 217 5.71 -31.43 2.36
CA ASN A 217 5.84 -30.77 3.64
C ASN A 217 7.07 -29.85 3.63
N ILE A 218 6.87 -28.58 3.94
CA ILE A 218 7.94 -27.58 3.99
C ILE A 218 8.06 -27.01 5.39
N SER A 219 9.30 -26.93 5.86
CA SER A 219 9.69 -26.24 7.08
C SER A 219 10.65 -25.11 6.75
N LEU A 220 10.34 -23.92 7.24
CA LEU A 220 11.17 -22.72 7.15
C LEU A 220 11.75 -22.42 8.52
N SER A 221 13.08 -22.37 8.58
CA SER A 221 13.82 -22.12 9.81
C SER A 221 14.79 -20.95 9.65
N PHE A 222 15.05 -20.20 10.72
CA PHE A 222 16.12 -19.20 10.70
C PHE A 222 17.48 -19.90 10.78
N SER A 223 18.41 -19.49 9.90
CA SER A 223 19.76 -20.03 9.89
C SER A 223 20.52 -19.59 11.14
N LYS A 224 21.38 -20.48 11.66
CA LYS A 224 22.22 -20.18 12.84
C LYS A 224 23.35 -19.17 12.53
N GLU A 225 23.77 -19.11 11.27
CA GLU A 225 24.90 -18.29 10.79
C GLU A 225 24.45 -16.87 10.37
N ASN A 226 23.58 -16.22 11.14
CA ASN A 226 23.07 -14.90 10.80
C ASN A 226 22.72 -14.09 12.07
N PRO A 227 23.70 -13.44 12.72
CA PRO A 227 23.49 -12.70 13.96
C PRO A 227 22.63 -11.44 13.77
N ASP A 228 22.60 -10.87 12.57
CA ASP A 228 21.79 -9.68 12.30
C ASP A 228 20.27 -9.94 12.38
N ARG A 229 19.82 -11.20 12.40
CA ARG A 229 18.40 -11.54 12.62
C ARG A 229 17.85 -10.98 13.95
N PHE A 230 18.70 -10.77 14.94
CA PHE A 230 18.33 -10.19 16.24
C PHE A 230 18.22 -8.66 16.21
N CYS A 231 18.61 -8.01 15.10
CA CYS A 231 18.42 -6.58 14.88
C CYS A 231 17.01 -6.24 14.39
N PHE A 232 16.15 -7.24 14.17
CA PHE A 232 14.81 -7.07 13.63
C PHE A 232 13.75 -7.47 14.65
N GLU A 233 12.67 -6.69 14.67
CA GLU A 233 11.40 -7.09 15.23
C GLU A 233 10.56 -7.77 14.14
N TYR A 234 9.85 -8.83 14.51
CA TYR A 234 9.01 -9.62 13.62
C TYR A 234 7.54 -9.31 13.92
N MET A 235 6.75 -8.98 12.88
CA MET A 235 5.35 -8.56 13.04
C MET A 235 4.39 -9.75 12.97
N ASP A 236 4.68 -10.78 13.74
CA ASP A 236 3.82 -11.94 13.96
C ASP A 236 3.97 -12.36 15.42
N ALA A 237 2.85 -12.51 16.13
CA ALA A 237 2.87 -12.85 17.56
C ALA A 237 3.57 -14.19 17.86
N ASN A 238 3.65 -15.11 16.90
CA ASN A 238 4.23 -16.43 17.07
C ASN A 238 5.68 -16.53 16.57
N ILE A 239 6.22 -15.47 15.97
CA ILE A 239 7.57 -15.47 15.38
C ILE A 239 8.48 -14.59 16.22
N HIS A 240 9.47 -15.21 16.85
CA HIS A 240 10.56 -14.52 17.55
C HIS A 240 11.90 -14.80 16.86
N SER A 241 12.87 -13.90 17.07
CA SER A 241 14.24 -14.03 16.55
C SER A 241 14.98 -15.29 17.07
N ASP A 242 14.55 -15.81 18.22
CA ASP A 242 15.05 -17.05 18.81
C ASP A 242 14.40 -18.31 18.24
N ASN A 243 13.27 -18.19 17.54
CA ASN A 243 12.61 -19.33 16.93
C ASN A 243 13.59 -20.03 15.99
N ARG A 244 13.61 -21.36 16.05
CA ARG A 244 14.41 -22.13 15.11
C ARG A 244 13.62 -22.36 13.84
N GLU A 245 12.48 -23.03 13.95
CA GLU A 245 11.47 -23.16 12.92
C GLU A 245 10.39 -22.11 13.18
N TRP A 246 10.03 -21.33 12.16
CA TRP A 246 9.02 -20.28 12.29
C TRP A 246 7.80 -20.50 11.41
N CYS A 247 7.89 -21.39 10.42
CA CYS A 247 6.74 -21.75 9.58
C CYS A 247 6.84 -23.19 9.10
N ARG A 248 5.69 -23.87 9.09
CA ARG A 248 5.50 -25.20 8.50
C ARG A 248 4.24 -25.21 7.65
N VAL A 249 4.34 -25.76 6.44
CA VAL A 249 3.23 -25.83 5.49
C VAL A 249 3.20 -27.21 4.82
N GLU A 250 2.00 -27.77 4.71
CA GLU A 250 1.70 -28.93 3.87
C GLU A 250 1.01 -28.44 2.60
N LEU A 251 1.46 -28.91 1.44
CA LEU A 251 0.92 -28.57 0.13
C LEU A 251 0.55 -29.84 -0.64
N GLU A 252 -0.68 -29.87 -1.16
CA GLU A 252 -1.12 -30.90 -2.11
C GLU A 252 -0.41 -30.75 -3.46
N LYS A 253 -0.53 -31.77 -4.33
CA LYS A 253 0.03 -31.71 -5.70
C LYS A 253 -0.52 -30.48 -6.43
N GLY A 254 0.36 -29.66 -7.01
CA GLY A 254 0.01 -28.46 -7.76
C GLY A 254 -0.39 -27.27 -6.86
N GLU A 255 -0.53 -27.46 -5.55
CA GLU A 255 -0.85 -26.37 -4.62
C GLU A 255 0.33 -25.41 -4.49
N GLY A 256 0.03 -24.12 -4.42
CA GLY A 256 1.01 -23.11 -4.03
C GLY A 256 0.49 -22.25 -2.90
N LYS A 257 1.43 -21.58 -2.21
CA LYS A 257 1.12 -20.69 -1.10
C LYS A 257 2.11 -19.52 -1.06
N ALA A 258 1.59 -18.33 -0.77
CA ALA A 258 2.40 -17.18 -0.41
C ALA A 258 2.38 -17.01 1.12
N ILE A 259 3.52 -16.63 1.71
CA ILE A 259 3.68 -16.46 3.16
C ILE A 259 4.50 -15.19 3.40
N PRO A 260 3.88 -14.09 3.86
CA PRO A 260 4.60 -12.87 4.17
C PRO A 260 5.30 -12.99 5.53
N LEU A 261 6.51 -12.45 5.62
CA LEU A 261 7.21 -12.20 6.86
C LEU A 261 7.49 -10.69 6.94
N ASN A 262 6.74 -10.00 7.79
CA ASN A 262 6.85 -8.57 8.00
C ASN A 262 7.88 -8.27 9.10
N LEU A 263 8.82 -7.37 8.85
CA LEU A 263 9.92 -7.06 9.76
C LEU A 263 10.12 -5.56 9.90
N ARG A 264 10.71 -5.15 11.02
CA ARG A 264 11.20 -3.79 11.27
C ARG A 264 12.60 -3.82 11.87
N PRO A 265 13.58 -3.08 11.36
CA PRO A 265 14.86 -2.94 12.02
C PRO A 265 14.72 -2.12 13.30
N ILE A 266 15.14 -2.69 14.43
CA ILE A 266 15.10 -2.05 15.76
C ILE A 266 16.49 -1.66 16.28
N LEU A 267 17.55 -2.27 15.72
CA LEU A 267 18.94 -1.88 15.99
C LEU A 267 19.59 -1.39 14.71
N PHE A 268 20.08 -0.15 14.74
CA PHE A 268 20.72 0.45 13.58
C PHE A 268 22.14 -0.08 13.36
N LYS A 269 22.41 -0.57 12.13
CA LYS A 269 23.77 -0.76 11.59
C LYS A 269 23.77 -0.31 10.14
N SER A 270 24.76 0.49 9.73
CA SER A 270 24.82 1.05 8.38
C SER A 270 24.76 0.02 7.25
N THR A 271 25.24 -1.20 7.52
CA THR A 271 25.03 -2.38 6.67
C THR A 271 24.51 -3.51 7.54
N MET A 272 23.40 -4.12 7.11
CA MET A 272 22.82 -5.29 7.79
C MET A 272 22.65 -6.44 6.81
N GLN A 273 22.79 -7.66 7.32
CA GLN A 273 22.38 -8.85 6.61
C GLN A 273 20.88 -9.10 6.86
N LEU A 274 20.11 -9.25 5.79
CA LEU A 274 18.71 -9.71 5.89
C LEU A 274 18.68 -11.11 6.54
N PRO A 275 17.58 -11.47 7.23
CA PRO A 275 17.42 -12.81 7.79
C PRO A 275 17.74 -13.90 6.77
N ARG A 276 18.50 -14.91 7.20
CA ARG A 276 18.85 -16.08 6.38
C ARG A 276 18.01 -17.27 6.81
N PHE A 277 17.59 -18.08 5.84
CA PHE A 277 16.64 -19.17 6.05
C PHE A 277 17.22 -20.53 5.64
N ASP A 278 17.01 -21.54 6.48
CA ASP A 278 17.20 -22.94 6.14
C ASP A 278 15.83 -23.51 5.74
N ILE A 279 15.70 -24.04 4.53
CA ILE A 279 14.46 -24.60 3.99
C ILE A 279 14.60 -26.13 3.94
N THR A 280 13.66 -26.83 4.57
CA THR A 280 13.58 -28.29 4.52
C THR A 280 12.32 -28.70 3.79
N ILE A 281 12.47 -29.48 2.71
CA ILE A 281 11.37 -30.03 1.91
C ILE A 281 11.35 -31.55 2.11
N LEU A 282 10.19 -32.07 2.49
CA LEU A 282 9.91 -33.49 2.68
C LEU A 282 8.84 -33.92 1.69
N THR A 283 9.17 -34.89 0.84
CA THR A 283 8.23 -35.54 -0.09
C THR A 283 8.33 -37.06 0.07
N ALA A 284 7.46 -37.81 -0.59
CA ALA A 284 7.56 -39.27 -0.65
C ALA A 284 8.91 -39.74 -1.25
N ALA A 285 9.52 -38.95 -2.14
CA ALA A 285 10.81 -39.24 -2.76
C ALA A 285 12.02 -38.98 -1.84
N GLY A 286 11.83 -38.30 -0.70
CA GLY A 286 12.88 -38.07 0.29
C GLY A 286 12.93 -36.64 0.85
N LYS A 287 14.05 -36.32 1.50
CA LYS A 287 14.30 -35.04 2.17
C LYS A 287 15.32 -34.21 1.41
N ASN A 288 14.95 -33.00 1.02
CA ASN A 288 15.85 -32.00 0.45
C ASN A 288 16.04 -30.83 1.44
N LYS A 289 17.26 -30.28 1.50
CA LYS A 289 17.59 -29.11 2.30
C LYS A 289 18.26 -28.06 1.42
N SER A 290 17.76 -26.84 1.46
CA SER A 290 18.38 -25.69 0.83
C SER A 290 18.55 -24.56 1.84
N LYS A 291 19.37 -23.57 1.51
CA LYS A 291 19.52 -22.34 2.30
C LYS A 291 19.27 -21.14 1.41
N SER A 292 18.69 -20.09 1.97
CA SER A 292 18.69 -18.79 1.30
C SER A 292 20.12 -18.24 1.21
N GLU A 293 20.34 -17.41 0.19
CA GLU A 293 21.60 -16.72 0.02
C GLU A 293 21.85 -15.70 1.13
N VAL A 294 23.12 -15.32 1.29
CA VAL A 294 23.51 -14.24 2.21
C VAL A 294 23.27 -12.92 1.50
N LYS A 295 22.34 -12.11 2.01
CA LYS A 295 22.05 -10.79 1.43
C LYS A 295 22.34 -9.66 2.42
N LYS A 296 23.27 -8.79 2.05
CA LYS A 296 23.56 -7.53 2.75
C LYS A 296 22.83 -6.36 2.09
N VAL A 297 22.31 -5.47 2.91
CA VAL A 297 21.60 -4.25 2.51
C VAL A 297 22.12 -3.05 3.30
N LYS A 298 22.03 -1.85 2.71
CA LYS A 298 22.29 -0.60 3.42
C LYS A 298 21.12 -0.29 4.34
N CYS A 299 21.36 -0.07 5.63
CA CYS A 299 20.33 0.52 6.48
C CYS A 299 20.44 2.03 6.41
N THR A 300 19.42 2.67 5.86
CA THR A 300 19.33 4.12 5.81
C THR A 300 18.53 4.62 6.98
N TRP A 301 19.13 5.57 7.70
CA TRP A 301 18.40 6.35 8.68
C TRP A 301 17.61 7.42 7.93
N VAL A 302 16.31 7.18 7.80
CA VAL A 302 15.35 8.25 7.56
C VAL A 302 15.20 8.90 8.92
N GLY A 303 15.21 10.22 9.04
CA GLY A 303 15.16 10.94 10.32
C GLY A 303 13.88 10.72 11.16
N GLN A 304 13.21 9.60 10.98
CA GLN A 304 12.04 9.13 11.69
C GLN A 304 12.51 8.15 12.77
N THR A 305 12.20 8.49 14.02
CA THR A 305 12.38 7.58 15.14
C THR A 305 11.05 7.37 15.85
N LYS A 306 10.95 6.27 16.59
CA LYS A 306 9.79 5.98 17.42
C LYS A 306 9.61 7.12 18.43
N LEU A 307 8.37 7.56 18.65
CA LEU A 307 8.07 8.51 19.71
C LEU A 307 8.26 7.82 21.07
N ILE A 308 9.11 8.40 21.91
CA ILE A 308 9.47 7.84 23.22
C ILE A 308 8.64 8.51 24.31
N GLY A 309 8.28 7.74 25.34
CA GLY A 309 7.69 8.27 26.56
C GLY A 309 6.31 7.68 26.87
N SER A 310 6.01 7.62 28.16
CA SER A 310 4.83 6.98 28.72
C SER A 310 3.50 7.45 28.12
N SER A 311 3.40 8.70 27.63
CA SER A 311 2.17 9.18 26.98
C SER A 311 1.94 8.56 25.61
N TYR A 312 2.99 8.40 24.79
CA TYR A 312 2.88 7.79 23.48
C TYR A 312 2.79 6.26 23.59
N GLU A 313 3.59 5.67 24.48
CA GLU A 313 3.55 4.22 24.76
C GLU A 313 2.17 3.80 25.26
N LYS A 314 1.58 4.56 26.19
CA LYS A 314 0.22 4.30 26.66
C LYS A 314 -0.81 4.29 25.52
N ILE A 315 -0.69 5.17 24.52
CA ILE A 315 -1.63 5.16 23.38
C ILE A 315 -1.47 3.87 22.57
N LEU A 316 -0.24 3.42 22.35
CA LEU A 316 0.05 2.18 21.61
C LEU A 316 -0.40 0.94 22.40
N ASP A 317 -0.24 0.95 23.73
CA ASP A 317 -0.65 -0.14 24.60
C ASP A 317 -2.18 -0.18 24.74
N ASP A 318 -2.83 0.97 24.97
CA ASP A 318 -4.29 1.07 24.98
C ASP A 318 -4.90 0.67 23.63
N PHE A 319 -4.26 1.00 22.51
CA PHE A 319 -4.68 0.53 21.19
C PHE A 319 -4.67 -1.00 21.10
N GLU A 320 -3.55 -1.63 21.48
CA GLU A 320 -3.41 -3.09 21.42
C GLU A 320 -4.37 -3.81 22.39
N GLU A 321 -4.51 -3.31 23.62
CA GLU A 321 -5.31 -3.96 24.65
C GLU A 321 -6.82 -3.70 24.51
N LYS A 322 -7.22 -2.51 24.05
CA LYS A 322 -8.62 -2.06 24.10
C LYS A 322 -9.29 -1.96 22.75
N LEU A 323 -8.57 -1.90 21.63
CA LEU A 323 -9.16 -1.76 20.28
C LEU A 323 -8.98 -3.00 19.39
N LEU A 324 -7.94 -3.80 19.60
CA LEU A 324 -7.71 -5.00 18.79
C LEU A 324 -8.50 -6.21 19.32
N ASN A 325 -8.89 -7.09 18.40
CA ASN A 325 -9.61 -8.34 18.63
C ASN A 325 -10.95 -8.23 19.37
N ASN A 326 -11.53 -7.02 19.45
CA ASN A 326 -12.88 -6.83 19.95
C ASN A 326 -13.92 -7.46 19.03
N ARG A 327 -15.05 -7.90 19.61
CA ARG A 327 -16.21 -8.38 18.86
C ARG A 327 -17.15 -7.26 18.43
N SER A 328 -16.78 -6.01 18.70
CA SER A 328 -17.52 -4.80 18.33
C SER A 328 -16.58 -3.76 17.73
N PHE A 329 -17.17 -2.89 16.91
CA PHE A 329 -16.46 -1.81 16.23
C PHE A 329 -15.62 -0.98 17.20
N SER A 330 -14.40 -0.67 16.78
CA SER A 330 -13.39 0.01 17.59
C SER A 330 -12.84 1.23 16.86
N CYS A 331 -12.53 2.30 17.59
CA CYS A 331 -12.13 3.58 16.99
C CYS A 331 -11.00 4.26 17.79
N LEU A 332 -9.94 4.70 17.10
CA LEU A 332 -8.88 5.56 17.61
C LEU A 332 -8.99 6.93 16.93
N LEU A 333 -9.11 8.00 17.71
CA LEU A 333 -9.19 9.36 17.17
C LEU A 333 -8.05 10.20 17.73
N LEU A 334 -7.14 10.62 16.86
CA LEU A 334 -6.00 11.46 17.20
C LEU A 334 -6.24 12.89 16.71
N SER A 335 -6.13 13.86 17.62
CA SER A 335 -6.23 15.29 17.30
C SER A 335 -4.99 16.03 17.80
N GLY A 336 -4.63 17.14 17.15
CA GLY A 336 -3.51 17.98 17.60
C GLY A 336 -2.96 18.86 16.48
N THR A 337 -2.19 19.88 16.84
CA THR A 337 -1.51 20.76 15.87
C THR A 337 -0.40 20.01 15.11
N SER A 338 0.15 20.63 14.07
CA SER A 338 1.28 20.16 13.28
C SER A 338 2.50 19.84 14.15
N GLY A 339 3.21 18.76 13.81
CA GLY A 339 4.46 18.35 14.48
C GLY A 339 4.33 17.63 15.83
N THR A 340 3.11 17.30 16.27
CA THR A 340 2.82 16.64 17.56
C THR A 340 2.93 15.11 17.55
N GLY A 341 3.16 14.49 16.38
CA GLY A 341 3.41 13.05 16.26
C GLY A 341 2.21 12.17 15.87
N LYS A 342 1.08 12.75 15.44
CA LYS A 342 -0.13 12.00 15.02
C LYS A 342 0.17 10.91 13.98
N SER A 343 0.74 11.30 12.84
CA SER A 343 1.09 10.40 11.74
C SER A 343 2.05 9.30 12.19
N ARG A 344 3.00 9.62 13.09
CA ARG A 344 3.93 8.62 13.64
C ARG A 344 3.22 7.60 14.52
N ILE A 345 2.25 7.99 15.35
CA ILE A 345 1.42 7.02 16.10
C ILE A 345 0.67 6.11 15.13
N LEU A 346 0.05 6.67 14.08
CA LEU A 346 -0.64 5.87 13.07
C LEU A 346 0.30 4.86 12.39
N SER A 347 1.55 5.24 12.10
CA SER A 347 2.56 4.32 11.59
C SER A 347 2.94 3.23 12.61
N GLU A 348 3.08 3.56 13.90
CA GLU A 348 3.47 2.60 14.93
C GLU A 348 2.38 1.55 15.22
N ILE A 349 1.10 1.92 15.17
CA ILE A 349 -0.01 0.97 15.38
C ILE A 349 -0.12 -0.07 14.26
N ILE A 350 0.49 0.17 13.09
CA ILE A 350 0.57 -0.82 12.00
C ILE A 350 1.23 -2.10 12.50
N GLY A 351 2.37 -1.97 13.17
CA GLY A 351 3.10 -3.12 13.72
C GLY A 351 2.27 -3.91 14.74
N LYS A 352 1.50 -3.20 15.59
CA LYS A 352 0.58 -3.81 16.56
C LYS A 352 -0.54 -4.59 15.87
N GLY A 353 -1.15 -4.01 14.84
CA GLY A 353 -2.17 -4.66 14.03
C GLY A 353 -1.66 -5.91 13.31
N LEU A 354 -0.52 -5.81 12.62
CA LEU A 354 0.09 -6.92 11.88
C LEU A 354 0.37 -8.12 12.79
N LYS A 355 0.92 -7.89 14.00
CA LYS A 355 1.17 -8.95 14.99
C LYS A 355 -0.10 -9.75 15.36
N GLN A 356 -1.26 -9.10 15.33
CA GLN A 356 -2.56 -9.69 15.66
C GLN A 356 -3.31 -10.24 14.42
N GLY A 357 -2.65 -10.27 13.26
CA GLY A 357 -3.21 -10.78 12.00
C GLY A 357 -4.21 -9.85 11.34
N TYR A 358 -4.16 -8.55 11.63
CA TYR A 358 -4.98 -7.56 10.95
C TYR A 358 -4.44 -7.22 9.57
N ARG A 359 -5.36 -6.96 8.64
CA ARG A 359 -5.06 -6.35 7.34
C ARG A 359 -5.24 -4.86 7.45
N ILE A 360 -4.34 -4.11 6.85
CA ILE A 360 -4.22 -2.68 7.11
C ILE A 360 -4.34 -1.93 5.79
N LEU A 361 -5.29 -0.99 5.76
CA LEU A 361 -5.41 0.00 4.70
C LEU A 361 -4.95 1.34 5.27
N ASN A 362 -3.91 1.93 4.68
CA ASN A 362 -3.40 3.24 5.09
C ASN A 362 -3.70 4.27 4.01
N LEU A 363 -4.60 5.19 4.33
CA LEU A 363 -5.00 6.29 3.46
C LEU A 363 -4.38 7.58 4.01
N THR A 364 -3.60 8.28 3.19
CA THR A 364 -3.15 9.63 3.51
C THR A 364 -3.97 10.60 2.70
N ALA A 365 -4.81 11.38 3.37
CA ALA A 365 -5.63 12.38 2.69
C ALA A 365 -4.76 13.53 2.18
N THR A 366 -4.94 13.85 0.90
CA THR A 366 -4.39 15.04 0.25
C THR A 366 -5.54 15.92 -0.20
N GLU A 367 -5.32 17.23 -0.26
CA GLU A 367 -6.39 18.15 -0.65
C GLU A 367 -6.85 17.92 -2.10
N ASN A 368 -8.14 18.14 -2.36
CA ASN A 368 -8.81 17.92 -3.65
C ASN A 368 -8.70 16.49 -4.19
N PHE A 369 -8.31 15.53 -3.35
CA PHE A 369 -8.29 14.14 -3.76
C PHE A 369 -9.73 13.63 -3.88
N SER A 370 -10.03 12.94 -4.98
CA SER A 370 -11.39 12.50 -5.28
C SER A 370 -11.89 11.54 -4.21
N SER A 371 -13.10 11.82 -3.69
CA SER A 371 -13.81 10.91 -2.79
C SER A 371 -13.99 9.55 -3.45
N LEU A 372 -14.31 9.55 -4.75
CA LEU A 372 -14.48 8.32 -5.52
C LEU A 372 -13.18 7.51 -5.54
N TYR A 373 -12.02 8.14 -5.66
CA TYR A 373 -10.75 7.41 -5.65
C TYR A 373 -10.53 6.70 -4.30
N LEU A 374 -10.72 7.38 -3.17
CA LEU A 374 -10.55 6.78 -1.85
C LEU A 374 -11.54 5.64 -1.61
N ILE A 375 -12.80 5.81 -2.02
CA ILE A 375 -13.81 4.75 -1.95
C ILE A 375 -13.42 3.57 -2.86
N GLN A 376 -12.93 3.84 -4.07
CA GLN A 376 -12.41 2.81 -4.97
C GLN A 376 -11.24 2.05 -4.35
N GLU A 377 -10.31 2.73 -3.66
CA GLU A 377 -9.21 2.07 -2.95
C GLU A 377 -9.70 1.16 -1.83
N ILE A 378 -10.64 1.63 -1.01
CA ILE A 378 -11.28 0.83 0.04
C ILE A 378 -11.93 -0.42 -0.56
N ILE A 379 -12.67 -0.26 -1.66
CA ILE A 379 -13.37 -1.38 -2.31
C ILE A 379 -12.36 -2.34 -2.93
N CYS A 380 -11.36 -1.85 -3.66
CA CYS A 380 -10.30 -2.69 -4.20
C CYS A 380 -9.62 -3.48 -3.07
N PHE A 381 -9.28 -2.82 -1.96
CA PHE A 381 -8.70 -3.40 -0.74
C PHE A 381 -9.53 -4.55 -0.19
N ILE A 382 -10.81 -4.31 0.06
CA ILE A 382 -11.72 -5.30 0.64
C ILE A 382 -11.92 -6.53 -0.26
N TYR A 383 -11.96 -6.31 -1.58
CA TYR A 383 -12.21 -7.38 -2.54
C TYR A 383 -10.91 -8.01 -3.08
N GLU A 384 -9.74 -7.46 -2.76
CA GLU A 384 -8.44 -7.90 -3.28
C GLU A 384 -8.40 -7.95 -4.82
N VAL A 385 -9.02 -6.94 -5.45
CA VAL A 385 -9.12 -6.83 -6.92
C VAL A 385 -8.29 -5.65 -7.40
N PRO A 386 -7.37 -5.85 -8.37
CA PRO A 386 -6.64 -4.73 -8.98
C PRO A 386 -7.57 -3.81 -9.78
N LYS A 387 -7.36 -2.50 -9.66
CA LYS A 387 -8.16 -1.46 -10.35
C LYS A 387 -8.28 -1.66 -11.87
N THR A 388 -7.23 -2.17 -12.51
CA THR A 388 -7.15 -2.36 -13.98
C THR A 388 -7.83 -3.65 -14.47
N VAL A 389 -8.04 -4.63 -13.58
CA VAL A 389 -8.57 -5.97 -13.91
C VAL A 389 -10.10 -5.99 -13.95
N ILE A 390 -10.74 -5.03 -13.27
CA ILE A 390 -12.20 -4.89 -13.19
C ILE A 390 -12.80 -4.69 -14.60
N LEU A 391 -12.13 -3.89 -15.44
CA LEU A 391 -12.54 -3.50 -16.80
C LEU A 391 -12.82 -4.71 -17.71
N SER A 392 -11.80 -5.54 -17.96
CA SER A 392 -11.94 -6.65 -18.92
C SER A 392 -12.83 -7.80 -18.40
N ALA A 393 -12.97 -7.94 -17.09
CA ALA A 393 -13.77 -8.99 -16.46
C ALA A 393 -15.28 -8.70 -16.49
N LEU A 394 -15.66 -7.42 -16.54
CA LEU A 394 -17.04 -6.95 -16.34
C LEU A 394 -17.69 -6.39 -17.61
N GLU A 395 -16.91 -5.86 -18.56
CA GLU A 395 -17.42 -5.19 -19.78
C GLU A 395 -18.39 -6.05 -20.62
N GLU A 396 -18.14 -7.36 -20.77
CA GLU A 396 -19.05 -8.25 -21.53
C GLU A 396 -20.30 -8.68 -20.76
N LYS A 397 -20.29 -8.69 -19.42
CA LYS A 397 -21.32 -9.40 -18.62
C LYS A 397 -22.37 -8.51 -17.98
N ILE A 398 -22.09 -7.21 -17.85
CA ILE A 398 -22.98 -6.27 -17.16
C ILE A 398 -24.12 -5.75 -18.05
N GLN A 399 -24.00 -5.82 -19.38
CA GLN A 399 -25.13 -5.53 -20.27
C GLN A 399 -26.26 -6.58 -20.14
N GLU A 400 -25.95 -7.78 -19.66
CA GLU A 400 -26.90 -8.91 -19.59
C GLU A 400 -27.44 -9.20 -18.19
N ALA A 401 -26.81 -8.68 -17.11
CA ALA A 401 -27.33 -8.78 -15.75
C ALA A 401 -28.72 -8.13 -15.56
N ALA A 402 -29.14 -7.26 -16.49
CA ALA A 402 -30.50 -6.72 -16.59
C ALA A 402 -31.56 -7.77 -17.02
N ARG A 403 -31.14 -8.97 -17.45
CA ARG A 403 -32.01 -10.06 -17.96
C ARG A 403 -32.04 -11.31 -17.06
N MET A 404 -31.35 -11.29 -15.91
CA MET A 404 -31.30 -12.44 -14.98
C MET A 404 -32.53 -12.49 -14.07
N ASP A 405 -33.10 -13.69 -13.89
CA ASP A 405 -34.24 -13.98 -13.01
C ASP A 405 -34.00 -13.50 -11.56
N PRO A 406 -35.04 -13.03 -10.83
CA PRO A 406 -34.89 -12.38 -9.51
C PRO A 406 -34.31 -13.26 -8.38
N GLU A 407 -34.32 -14.59 -8.53
CA GLU A 407 -34.06 -15.52 -7.41
C GLU A 407 -32.59 -15.95 -7.20
N GLU A 408 -31.64 -15.54 -8.05
CA GLU A 408 -30.20 -15.69 -7.76
C GLU A 408 -29.64 -14.44 -7.05
N SER A 409 -29.04 -14.66 -5.88
CA SER A 409 -28.94 -13.74 -4.73
C SER A 409 -28.76 -12.23 -5.02
N SER A 410 -29.66 -11.44 -4.43
CA SER A 410 -29.70 -9.97 -4.51
C SER A 410 -28.38 -9.26 -4.16
N SER A 411 -27.53 -9.89 -3.33
CA SER A 411 -26.26 -9.30 -2.90
C SER A 411 -25.19 -9.35 -3.99
N ILE A 412 -25.10 -10.44 -4.75
CA ILE A 412 -24.14 -10.58 -5.85
C ILE A 412 -24.46 -9.58 -6.97
N LYS A 413 -25.75 -9.45 -7.35
CA LYS A 413 -26.20 -8.46 -8.32
C LYS A 413 -25.84 -7.03 -7.89
N LYS A 414 -26.00 -6.70 -6.60
CA LYS A 414 -25.62 -5.39 -6.07
C LYS A 414 -24.10 -5.17 -6.05
N VAL A 415 -23.28 -6.18 -5.76
CA VAL A 415 -21.81 -6.07 -5.84
C VAL A 415 -21.35 -5.82 -7.27
N LEU A 416 -21.93 -6.52 -8.25
CA LEU A 416 -21.63 -6.30 -9.67
C LEU A 416 -22.07 -4.90 -10.14
N GLN A 417 -23.24 -4.42 -9.71
CA GLN A 417 -23.69 -3.05 -9.95
C GLN A 417 -22.79 -2.01 -9.28
N LEU A 418 -22.29 -2.29 -8.08
CA LEU A 418 -21.34 -1.43 -7.37
C LEU A 418 -20.06 -1.25 -8.19
N PHE A 419 -19.47 -2.32 -8.71
CA PHE A 419 -18.29 -2.21 -9.59
C PHE A 419 -18.60 -1.43 -10.87
N ARG A 420 -19.77 -1.62 -11.47
CA ARG A 420 -20.23 -0.84 -12.65
C ARG A 420 -20.26 0.66 -12.37
N ILE A 421 -20.86 1.07 -11.25
CA ILE A 421 -21.04 2.48 -10.93
C ILE A 421 -19.68 3.12 -10.66
N LEU A 422 -18.83 2.47 -9.89
CA LEU A 422 -17.48 2.98 -9.60
C LEU A 422 -16.65 3.22 -10.85
N GLU A 423 -16.83 2.41 -11.89
CA GLU A 423 -16.10 2.51 -13.14
C GLU A 423 -16.66 3.58 -14.09
N ASN A 424 -18.00 3.70 -14.17
CA ASN A 424 -18.65 4.70 -15.03
C ASN A 424 -18.61 6.11 -14.43
N SER A 425 -18.51 6.21 -13.10
CA SER A 425 -18.33 7.48 -12.42
C SER A 425 -16.91 7.99 -12.66
N LYS A 426 -16.80 9.12 -13.36
CA LYS A 426 -15.53 9.86 -13.52
C LYS A 426 -15.45 11.09 -12.61
N THR A 427 -16.51 11.34 -11.84
CA THR A 427 -16.69 12.52 -11.02
C THR A 427 -17.32 12.13 -9.70
N ASP A 428 -17.17 12.99 -8.69
CA ASP A 428 -17.75 12.79 -7.36
C ASP A 428 -19.30 13.00 -7.35
N HIS A 429 -19.93 13.24 -8.51
CA HIS A 429 -21.38 13.40 -8.60
C HIS A 429 -22.14 12.14 -8.16
N ASN A 430 -23.11 12.33 -7.26
CA ASN A 430 -23.97 11.28 -6.70
C ASN A 430 -23.26 10.21 -5.85
N ILE A 431 -22.07 10.49 -5.28
CA ILE A 431 -21.43 9.57 -4.33
C ILE A 431 -22.37 9.26 -3.15
N ASN A 432 -23.06 10.25 -2.59
CA ASN A 432 -23.98 10.00 -1.46
C ASN A 432 -25.11 9.03 -1.84
N ASN A 433 -25.72 9.20 -3.02
CA ASN A 433 -26.70 8.23 -3.54
C ASN A 433 -26.09 6.83 -3.72
N PHE A 434 -24.83 6.73 -4.13
CA PHE A 434 -24.13 5.45 -4.20
C PHE A 434 -23.94 4.83 -2.81
N ILE A 435 -23.51 5.63 -1.82
CA ILE A 435 -23.32 5.20 -0.43
C ILE A 435 -24.64 4.71 0.17
N ASP A 436 -25.73 5.46 -0.03
CA ASP A 436 -27.03 5.11 0.53
C ASP A 436 -27.59 3.81 -0.07
N ASN A 437 -27.37 3.57 -1.36
CA ASN A 437 -27.90 2.38 -2.05
C ASN A 437 -27.02 1.13 -1.91
N TYR A 438 -25.69 1.29 -1.85
CA TYR A 438 -24.72 0.20 -1.96
C TYR A 438 -23.74 0.11 -0.77
N GLY A 439 -23.65 1.14 0.07
CA GLY A 439 -22.69 1.23 1.18
C GLY A 439 -22.81 0.08 2.17
N SER A 440 -24.03 -0.36 2.49
CA SER A 440 -24.27 -1.49 3.41
C SER A 440 -23.50 -2.77 3.05
N ILE A 441 -23.27 -3.04 1.76
CA ILE A 441 -22.52 -4.22 1.31
C ILE A 441 -21.03 -4.07 1.63
N ILE A 442 -20.49 -2.87 1.40
CA ILE A 442 -19.11 -2.54 1.71
C ILE A 442 -18.91 -2.60 3.23
N PHE A 443 -19.85 -2.02 3.98
CA PHE A 443 -19.79 -1.93 5.45
C PHE A 443 -19.89 -3.31 6.13
N GLU A 444 -20.78 -4.18 5.64
CA GLU A 444 -20.87 -5.58 6.08
C GLU A 444 -19.53 -6.29 5.84
N ARG A 445 -18.93 -6.09 4.67
CA ARG A 445 -17.66 -6.73 4.33
C ARG A 445 -16.50 -6.19 5.15
N LEU A 446 -16.47 -4.89 5.45
CA LEU A 446 -15.50 -4.29 6.37
C LEU A 446 -15.62 -4.83 7.79
N SER A 447 -16.84 -5.03 8.27
CA SER A 447 -17.11 -5.49 9.64
C SER A 447 -16.70 -6.94 9.87
N ASN A 448 -16.86 -7.80 8.85
CA ASN A 448 -16.68 -9.25 8.97
C ASN A 448 -15.22 -9.73 9.04
N TYR A 449 -14.25 -8.87 8.77
CA TYR A 449 -12.83 -9.23 8.76
C TYR A 449 -12.03 -8.33 9.70
N LYS A 450 -10.84 -8.79 10.08
CA LYS A 450 -9.88 -8.02 10.87
C LYS A 450 -9.20 -6.96 10.01
N TYR A 451 -9.90 -5.84 9.79
CA TYR A 451 -9.38 -4.68 9.08
C TYR A 451 -9.01 -3.54 10.02
N ILE A 452 -7.91 -2.86 9.74
CA ILE A 452 -7.60 -1.54 10.31
C ILE A 452 -7.59 -0.55 9.15
N ILE A 453 -8.46 0.45 9.23
CA ILE A 453 -8.50 1.57 8.28
C ILE A 453 -7.84 2.76 8.97
N LEU A 454 -6.65 3.13 8.49
CA LEU A 454 -5.91 4.30 8.93
C LEU A 454 -6.20 5.44 7.97
N ILE A 455 -6.60 6.60 8.49
CA ILE A 455 -6.80 7.80 7.68
C ILE A 455 -6.03 8.95 8.32
N ASP A 456 -4.91 9.32 7.70
CA ASP A 456 -4.13 10.47 8.12
C ASP A 456 -4.65 11.75 7.47
N ASN A 457 -4.61 12.86 8.21
CA ASN A 457 -5.07 14.18 7.80
C ASN A 457 -6.51 14.22 7.24
N ILE A 458 -7.46 13.59 7.94
CA ILE A 458 -8.88 13.48 7.52
C ILE A 458 -9.47 14.80 7.04
N GLN A 459 -9.07 15.93 7.62
CA GLN A 459 -9.56 17.26 7.27
C GLN A 459 -9.34 17.66 5.79
N PHE A 460 -8.41 17.01 5.09
CA PHE A 460 -8.15 17.25 3.67
C PHE A 460 -9.02 16.41 2.73
N THR A 461 -9.84 15.49 3.26
CA THR A 461 -10.80 14.73 2.45
C THR A 461 -12.05 15.55 2.13
N ASN A 462 -12.69 15.27 1.00
CA ASN A 462 -13.96 15.89 0.59
C ASN A 462 -15.12 15.43 1.48
N GLU A 463 -16.19 16.24 1.53
CA GLU A 463 -17.39 15.98 2.36
C GLU A 463 -18.04 14.62 2.07
N ASP A 464 -18.10 14.19 0.80
CA ASP A 464 -18.69 12.89 0.44
C ASP A 464 -17.91 11.69 1.03
N PHE A 465 -16.57 11.80 1.12
CA PHE A 465 -15.76 10.76 1.76
C PHE A 465 -15.91 10.80 3.28
N GLN A 466 -16.01 11.99 3.87
CA GLN A 466 -16.32 12.14 5.29
C GLN A 466 -17.68 11.52 5.63
N TYR A 467 -18.69 11.74 4.77
CA TYR A 467 -20.01 11.09 4.87
C TYR A 467 -19.91 9.56 4.77
N PHE A 468 -19.10 9.01 3.85
CA PHE A 468 -18.85 7.57 3.77
C PHE A 468 -18.33 6.99 5.10
N ILE A 469 -17.33 7.64 5.72
CA ILE A 469 -16.74 7.20 6.99
C ILE A 469 -17.77 7.28 8.13
N GLU A 470 -18.56 8.35 8.16
CA GLU A 470 -19.64 8.49 9.13
C GLU A 470 -20.70 7.39 8.98
N GLN A 471 -21.20 7.15 7.76
CA GLN A 471 -22.18 6.10 7.50
C GLN A 471 -21.64 4.71 7.83
N TYR A 472 -20.35 4.47 7.55
CA TYR A 472 -19.70 3.25 7.98
C TYR A 472 -19.69 3.12 9.51
N ALA A 473 -19.29 4.16 10.25
CA ALA A 473 -19.26 4.14 11.70
C ALA A 473 -20.67 3.94 12.31
N VAL A 474 -21.69 4.59 11.74
CA VAL A 474 -23.10 4.41 12.12
C VAL A 474 -23.51 2.95 11.93
N TYR A 475 -23.28 2.38 10.75
CA TYR A 475 -23.58 0.99 10.47
C TYR A 475 -22.82 0.05 11.42
N ALA A 476 -21.53 0.30 11.59
CA ALA A 476 -20.62 -0.54 12.34
C ALA A 476 -20.95 -0.59 13.83
N ALA A 477 -21.32 0.54 14.43
CA ALA A 477 -21.68 0.66 15.84
C ALA A 477 -23.06 0.07 16.17
N ASN A 478 -23.99 0.07 15.21
CA ASN A 478 -25.37 -0.37 15.42
C ASN A 478 -25.65 -1.82 14.99
N GLN A 479 -24.67 -2.54 14.44
CA GLN A 479 -24.87 -3.93 14.05
C GLN A 479 -24.84 -4.89 15.25
N SER A 480 -25.62 -5.96 15.17
CA SER A 480 -25.65 -7.03 16.18
C SER A 480 -24.63 -8.15 15.93
N ARG A 481 -23.97 -8.14 14.77
CA ARG A 481 -22.95 -9.13 14.38
C ARG A 481 -21.59 -8.76 14.94
N TYR A 482 -20.68 -9.73 15.00
CA TYR A 482 -19.31 -9.46 15.38
C TYR A 482 -18.64 -8.54 14.37
N ASN A 483 -18.03 -7.47 14.88
CA ASN A 483 -17.23 -6.55 14.10
C ASN A 483 -15.85 -6.47 14.69
N TYR A 484 -14.84 -6.89 13.91
CA TYR A 484 -13.45 -6.88 14.34
C TYR A 484 -12.67 -5.68 13.82
N SER A 485 -13.29 -4.83 13.01
CA SER A 485 -12.64 -3.71 12.35
C SER A 485 -12.30 -2.58 13.32
N VAL A 486 -11.22 -1.87 12.97
CA VAL A 486 -10.75 -0.69 13.69
C VAL A 486 -10.63 0.48 12.73
N LEU A 487 -11.24 1.60 13.07
CA LEU A 487 -11.02 2.88 12.40
C LEU A 487 -10.00 3.70 13.20
N ALA A 488 -8.93 4.17 12.58
CA ALA A 488 -8.00 5.09 13.22
C ALA A 488 -7.84 6.36 12.38
N GLY A 489 -8.22 7.51 12.94
CA GLY A 489 -8.23 8.79 12.23
C GLY A 489 -7.33 9.82 12.89
N ALA A 490 -6.59 10.60 12.08
CA ALA A 490 -5.84 11.76 12.55
C ALA A 490 -6.41 13.08 11.99
N PHE A 491 -6.66 14.03 12.91
CA PHE A 491 -7.18 15.36 12.63
C PHE A 491 -6.11 16.41 12.95
N ASN A 492 -5.71 17.20 11.94
CA ASN A 492 -4.83 18.33 12.16
C ASN A 492 -5.64 19.58 12.53
N LEU A 493 -5.47 20.05 13.77
CA LEU A 493 -6.19 21.21 14.30
C LEU A 493 -5.87 22.52 13.57
N ASP A 494 -4.71 22.62 12.93
CA ASP A 494 -4.30 23.83 12.20
C ASP A 494 -5.11 24.03 10.90
N TYR A 495 -5.73 22.96 10.38
CA TYR A 495 -6.46 22.96 9.10
C TYR A 495 -7.90 22.45 9.24
N MET A 496 -8.47 22.54 10.44
CA MET A 496 -9.83 22.03 10.68
C MET A 496 -10.87 22.81 9.89
N THR A 497 -11.67 22.09 9.13
CA THR A 497 -12.87 22.60 8.46
C THR A 497 -14.11 22.29 9.29
N SER A 498 -15.22 23.00 9.05
CA SER A 498 -16.50 22.73 9.71
C SER A 498 -16.99 21.30 9.48
N ALA A 499 -16.83 20.77 8.27
CA ALA A 499 -17.19 19.39 7.93
C ALA A 499 -16.36 18.38 8.74
N ALA A 500 -15.03 18.55 8.79
CA ALA A 500 -14.16 17.65 9.54
C ALA A 500 -14.42 17.72 11.05
N ALA A 501 -14.76 18.92 11.58
CA ALA A 501 -15.14 19.10 12.97
C ALA A 501 -16.46 18.38 13.29
N ASN A 502 -17.45 18.46 12.39
CA ASN A 502 -18.70 17.72 12.51
C ASN A 502 -18.48 16.21 12.48
N LEU A 503 -17.67 15.70 11.55
CA LEU A 503 -17.31 14.28 11.51
C LEU A 503 -16.69 13.82 12.83
N LEU A 504 -15.69 14.56 13.34
CA LEU A 504 -15.06 14.25 14.62
C LEU A 504 -16.08 14.24 15.77
N PHE A 505 -16.95 15.26 15.82
CA PHE A 505 -18.01 15.33 16.82
C PHE A 505 -18.96 14.14 16.72
N ASN A 506 -19.42 13.79 15.52
CA ASN A 506 -20.33 12.67 15.30
C ASN A 506 -19.67 11.36 15.77
N LEU A 507 -18.45 11.05 15.33
CA LEU A 507 -17.73 9.84 15.74
C LEU A 507 -17.59 9.69 17.26
N LEU A 508 -17.36 10.81 17.98
CA LEU A 508 -17.27 10.80 19.45
C LEU A 508 -18.61 10.51 20.14
N HIS A 509 -19.75 10.82 19.50
CA HIS A 509 -21.09 10.72 20.09
C HIS A 509 -21.93 9.58 19.50
N LEU A 510 -21.40 8.80 18.55
CA LEU A 510 -22.09 7.65 17.94
C LEU A 510 -22.34 6.45 18.88
N GLY A 511 -21.82 6.48 20.11
CA GLY A 511 -21.96 5.36 21.06
C GLY A 511 -21.10 4.15 20.72
N ILE A 512 -19.95 4.36 20.05
CA ILE A 512 -18.99 3.29 19.72
C ILE A 512 -18.48 2.65 21.03
N PRO A 513 -18.62 1.32 21.23
CA PRO A 513 -18.28 0.66 22.50
C PRO A 513 -16.81 0.84 22.91
N HIS A 514 -15.90 0.79 21.94
CA HIS A 514 -14.46 0.93 22.16
C HIS A 514 -13.94 2.14 21.39
N ILE A 515 -13.93 3.30 22.04
CA ILE A 515 -13.40 4.54 21.47
C ILE A 515 -12.27 5.09 22.32
N LEU A 516 -11.16 5.44 21.68
CA LEU A 516 -10.01 6.07 22.31
C LEU A 516 -9.74 7.44 21.65
N PRO A 517 -10.27 8.53 22.22
CA PRO A 517 -9.94 9.88 21.79
C PRO A 517 -8.69 10.40 22.49
N TYR A 518 -7.71 10.87 21.72
CA TYR A 518 -6.48 11.48 22.21
C TYR A 518 -6.21 12.83 21.54
N THR A 519 -5.89 13.83 22.35
CA THR A 519 -5.37 15.12 21.87
C THR A 519 -3.88 15.22 22.21
N LEU A 520 -3.06 15.37 21.19
CA LEU A 520 -1.60 15.40 21.28
C LEU A 520 -1.09 16.84 21.27
N SER A 521 -0.26 17.17 22.26
CA SER A 521 0.46 18.44 22.35
C SER A 521 1.98 18.33 22.15
N GLY A 522 2.52 17.11 22.08
CA GLY A 522 3.95 16.81 22.07
C GLY A 522 4.35 15.96 23.28
N PHE A 523 5.65 15.92 23.59
CA PHE A 523 6.15 15.32 24.83
C PHE A 523 5.65 16.09 26.06
N ARG A 524 5.44 15.38 27.17
CA ARG A 524 4.91 15.98 28.42
C ARG A 524 6.01 16.48 29.36
N THR A 525 7.23 15.98 29.21
CA THR A 525 8.36 16.26 30.11
C THR A 525 9.64 16.44 29.29
N ASN A 526 10.59 17.22 29.83
CA ASN A 526 11.90 17.39 29.22
C ASN A 526 12.65 16.05 29.10
N GLU A 527 12.53 15.17 30.10
CA GLU A 527 13.12 13.82 30.08
C GLU A 527 12.73 13.03 28.82
N GLN A 528 11.45 13.08 28.42
CA GLN A 528 10.98 12.43 27.20
C GLN A 528 11.60 13.07 25.94
N GLY A 529 11.69 14.40 25.90
CA GLY A 529 12.35 15.13 24.81
C GLY A 529 13.83 14.80 24.69
N ILE A 530 14.55 14.70 25.82
CA ILE A 530 15.96 14.31 25.89
C ILE A 530 16.16 12.90 25.36
N LEU A 531 15.34 11.94 25.80
CA LEU A 531 15.41 10.57 25.30
C LEU A 531 15.17 10.50 23.79
N PHE A 532 14.21 11.26 23.28
CA PHE A 532 13.95 11.36 21.85
C PHE A 532 15.13 11.96 21.07
N LEU A 533 15.74 13.04 21.58
CA LEU A 533 16.93 13.65 20.97
C LEU A 533 18.13 12.70 20.96
N ARG A 534 18.35 11.96 22.05
CA ARG A 534 19.38 10.92 22.13
C ARG A 534 19.19 9.83 21.10
N GLU A 535 17.93 9.40 20.92
CA GLU A 535 17.59 8.39 19.93
C GLU A 535 17.78 8.91 18.50
N LEU A 536 17.38 10.16 18.23
CA LEU A 536 17.65 10.80 16.95
C LEU A 536 19.15 10.83 16.66
N ILE A 537 19.99 11.23 17.60
CA ILE A 537 21.43 11.35 17.34
C ILE A 537 22.22 10.08 17.66
N HIS A 538 21.54 8.99 18.02
CA HIS A 538 22.09 7.69 18.45
C HIS A 538 23.20 7.78 19.51
N THR A 539 22.98 8.54 20.57
CA THR A 539 23.90 8.60 21.72
C THR A 539 23.29 7.99 22.98
N SER A 540 24.11 7.27 23.74
CA SER A 540 23.76 6.79 25.09
C SER A 540 24.38 7.65 26.19
N GLU A 541 25.17 8.66 25.82
CA GLU A 541 25.93 9.49 26.76
C GLU A 541 25.03 10.55 27.39
N LYS A 542 24.99 10.59 28.72
CA LYS A 542 24.21 11.58 29.47
C LYS A 542 24.85 12.96 29.54
N ILE A 543 26.09 13.09 29.11
CA ILE A 543 26.86 14.34 29.16
C ILE A 543 26.20 15.45 28.31
N PHE A 544 25.35 15.08 27.35
CA PHE A 544 24.65 16.00 26.45
C PHE A 544 23.24 16.38 26.94
N ASP A 545 22.76 15.83 28.06
CA ASP A 545 21.42 16.16 28.56
C ASP A 545 21.23 17.64 28.86
N PRO A 546 22.18 18.35 29.50
CA PRO A 546 22.01 19.80 29.73
C PRO A 546 21.91 20.59 28.42
N PHE A 547 22.58 20.11 27.37
CA PHE A 547 22.48 20.69 26.03
C PHE A 547 21.07 20.47 25.45
N PHE A 548 20.55 19.24 25.56
CA PHE A 548 19.22 18.90 25.08
C PHE A 548 18.12 19.64 25.85
N GLU A 549 18.26 19.82 27.16
CA GLU A 549 17.35 20.64 27.97
C GLU A 549 17.27 22.06 27.42
N LYS A 550 18.42 22.70 27.16
CA LYS A 550 18.44 24.04 26.60
C LYS A 550 17.78 24.12 25.22
N LEU A 551 18.04 23.14 24.34
CA LEU A 551 17.39 23.05 23.03
C LEU A 551 15.86 22.92 23.17
N ILE A 552 15.39 22.06 24.08
CA ILE A 552 13.97 21.87 24.36
C ILE A 552 13.32 23.16 24.84
N ASP A 553 13.95 23.85 25.79
CA ASP A 553 13.45 25.09 26.39
C ASP A 553 13.32 26.21 25.34
N GLN A 554 14.22 26.25 24.36
CA GLN A 554 14.18 27.26 23.28
C GLN A 554 13.26 26.88 22.13
N VAL A 555 13.14 25.60 21.77
CA VAL A 555 12.43 25.17 20.57
C VAL A 555 11.00 24.74 20.88
N SER A 556 10.82 23.67 21.65
CA SER A 556 9.58 23.15 22.26
C SER A 556 9.70 21.64 22.54
N LEU A 557 8.69 21.07 23.20
CA LEU A 557 8.51 19.62 23.34
C LEU A 557 7.79 18.95 22.15
N LYS A 558 7.60 19.62 21.01
CA LYS A 558 7.00 18.97 19.82
C LYS A 558 8.05 18.11 19.11
N PRO A 559 7.79 16.81 18.86
CA PRO A 559 8.76 15.90 18.25
C PRO A 559 9.36 16.42 16.94
N TYR A 560 8.53 16.95 16.05
CA TYR A 560 9.02 17.46 14.78
C TYR A 560 9.89 18.72 14.94
N TYR A 561 9.62 19.57 15.94
CA TYR A 561 10.42 20.77 16.15
C TYR A 561 11.81 20.40 16.68
N LEU A 562 11.87 19.42 17.59
CA LEU A 562 13.14 18.85 18.06
C LEU A 562 13.93 18.19 16.92
N TYR A 563 13.26 17.48 16.02
CA TYR A 563 13.87 16.93 14.82
C TYR A 563 14.50 18.03 13.94
N GLN A 564 13.78 19.13 13.71
CA GLN A 564 14.29 20.29 12.98
C GLN A 564 15.47 20.96 13.70
N GLY A 565 15.45 21.00 15.03
CA GLY A 565 16.59 21.41 15.84
C GLY A 565 17.83 20.55 15.60
N VAL A 566 17.68 19.22 15.55
CA VAL A 566 18.80 18.31 15.23
C VAL A 566 19.36 18.56 13.84
N ARG A 567 18.50 18.80 12.83
CA ARG A 567 18.95 19.15 11.48
C ARG A 567 19.76 20.45 11.43
N LEU A 568 19.35 21.46 12.18
CA LEU A 568 20.13 22.69 12.33
C LEU A 568 21.53 22.42 12.92
N LEU A 569 21.62 21.52 13.90
CA LEU A 569 22.91 21.15 14.51
C LEU A 569 23.82 20.40 13.54
N GLU A 570 23.24 19.56 12.68
CA GLU A 570 23.95 18.89 11.59
C GLU A 570 24.52 19.90 10.59
N GLU A 571 23.67 20.83 10.11
CA GLU A 571 24.02 21.89 9.16
C GLU A 571 25.08 22.84 9.74
N SER A 572 25.01 23.10 11.05
CA SER A 572 25.98 23.92 11.79
C SER A 572 27.28 23.17 12.12
N ASN A 573 27.45 21.93 11.68
CA ASN A 573 28.60 21.06 11.99
C ASN A 573 28.86 20.81 13.48
N VAL A 574 27.90 21.10 14.38
CA VAL A 574 27.96 20.73 15.80
C VAL A 574 27.92 19.22 15.95
N ILE A 575 27.17 18.61 15.04
CA ILE A 575 26.83 17.22 14.98
C ILE A 575 27.33 16.76 13.57
N LYS A 576 28.42 15.95 13.48
CA LYS A 576 28.86 15.21 12.25
C LYS A 576 28.59 13.69 12.16
N GLN A 577 27.93 13.25 11.09
CA GLN A 577 27.64 11.84 10.83
C GLN A 577 28.95 11.09 10.55
N LEU A 578 29.29 10.07 11.36
CA LEU A 578 30.52 9.30 11.16
C LEU A 578 30.50 8.53 9.83
N PRO A 579 31.66 8.20 9.22
CA PRO A 579 31.74 7.42 7.97
C PRO A 579 31.03 6.06 8.02
N ASN A 580 30.84 5.50 9.23
CA ASN A 580 30.11 4.26 9.47
C ASN A 580 28.60 4.46 9.77
N ARG A 581 28.10 5.71 9.69
CA ARG A 581 26.74 6.19 10.02
C ARG A 581 26.26 5.92 11.46
N GLN A 582 27.13 5.58 12.39
CA GLN A 582 26.78 5.58 13.82
C GLN A 582 26.85 7.02 14.37
N GLY A 583 26.01 7.35 15.33
CA GLY A 583 25.83 8.69 15.92
C GLY A 583 27.08 9.30 16.59
N TYR A 584 26.92 10.53 17.05
CA TYR A 584 27.91 11.62 17.05
C TYR A 584 29.03 11.64 18.11
N LEU A 585 30.18 12.20 17.69
CA LEU A 585 31.22 12.88 18.48
C LEU A 585 31.00 14.40 18.40
N PHE A 586 31.03 15.11 19.52
CA PHE A 586 31.09 16.58 19.55
C PHE A 586 32.50 17.03 19.15
N THR A 587 32.64 17.79 18.06
CA THR A 587 33.91 18.46 17.73
C THR A 587 33.90 19.87 18.32
N ASP A 588 34.84 20.13 19.25
CA ASP A 588 35.33 21.40 19.85
C ASP A 588 34.63 22.75 19.58
N LEU A 589 34.71 23.64 20.59
CA LEU A 589 34.50 25.11 20.65
C LEU A 589 33.27 25.74 19.93
N ASN A 590 32.98 25.43 18.67
CA ASN A 590 31.82 25.96 17.93
C ASN A 590 30.47 25.50 18.51
N ALA A 591 30.44 24.34 19.18
CA ALA A 591 29.25 23.86 19.88
C ALA A 591 28.77 24.85 20.95
N LEU A 592 29.70 25.53 21.65
CA LEU A 592 29.38 26.52 22.68
C LEU A 592 28.79 27.81 22.08
N ASP A 593 29.24 28.22 20.90
CA ASP A 593 28.71 29.42 20.23
C ASP A 593 27.31 29.20 19.67
N VAL A 594 27.08 28.04 19.03
CA VAL A 594 25.73 27.63 18.58
C VAL A 594 24.80 27.47 19.79
N LEU A 595 25.30 26.92 20.90
CA LEU A 595 24.60 26.82 22.18
C LEU A 595 24.17 28.18 22.73
N LEU A 596 25.05 29.18 22.71
CA LEU A 596 24.74 30.52 23.21
C LEU A 596 23.72 31.24 22.32
N ASN A 597 23.74 30.95 21.02
CA ASN A 597 22.91 31.59 20.00
C ASN A 597 21.81 30.66 19.45
N LEU A 598 21.34 29.71 20.25
CA LEU A 598 20.28 28.81 19.83
C LEU A 598 19.01 29.62 19.49
N PRO A 599 18.36 29.33 18.35
CA PRO A 599 17.16 30.04 17.91
C PRO A 599 15.97 29.82 18.86
N ASN A 600 15.12 30.83 19.00
CA ASN A 600 13.95 30.78 19.87
C ASN A 600 12.71 30.43 19.05
N GLY A 601 12.24 29.20 19.21
CA GLY A 601 11.10 28.63 18.52
C GLY A 601 11.43 28.15 17.10
N ILE A 602 10.47 27.43 16.51
CA ILE A 602 10.64 26.76 15.22
C ILE A 602 10.85 27.72 14.04
N ALA A 603 10.31 28.93 14.12
CA ALA A 603 10.46 29.91 13.05
C ALA A 603 11.92 30.35 12.89
N ASP A 604 12.60 30.65 14.01
CA ASP A 604 14.01 31.02 14.02
C ASP A 604 14.92 29.84 13.64
N VAL A 605 14.55 28.61 14.05
CA VAL A 605 15.24 27.38 13.61
C VAL A 605 15.20 27.32 12.09
N LEU A 606 14.01 27.33 11.50
CA LEU A 606 13.85 27.21 10.04
C LEU A 606 14.50 28.37 9.27
N LYS A 607 14.50 29.58 9.84
CA LYS A 607 15.21 30.73 9.25
C LYS A 607 16.70 30.45 9.11
N LYS A 608 17.37 30.00 10.18
CA LYS A 608 18.80 29.65 10.14
C LYS A 608 19.10 28.50 9.19
N ARG A 609 18.22 27.49 9.17
CA ARG A 609 18.33 26.37 8.21
C ARG A 609 18.18 26.86 6.77
N TRP A 610 17.25 27.78 6.52
CA TRP A 610 17.07 28.40 5.20
C TRP A 610 18.31 29.18 4.78
N GLU A 611 18.91 29.96 5.66
CA GLU A 611 20.18 30.68 5.42
C GLU A 611 21.27 29.71 4.94
N PHE A 612 21.45 28.58 5.65
CA PHE A 612 22.39 27.53 5.24
C PHE A 612 22.11 26.97 3.85
N ILE A 613 20.84 26.70 3.52
CA ILE A 613 20.45 26.20 2.20
C ILE A 613 20.70 27.25 1.10
N SER A 614 20.39 28.53 1.38
CA SER A 614 20.56 29.64 0.42
C SER A 614 22.01 29.94 0.09
N ASP A 615 22.96 29.51 0.92
CA ASP A 615 24.39 29.61 0.62
C ASP A 615 24.87 28.54 -0.38
N GLN A 616 24.08 27.48 -0.60
CA GLN A 616 24.46 26.31 -1.41
C GLN A 616 23.70 26.21 -2.73
N ILE A 617 22.51 26.81 -2.80
CA ILE A 617 21.66 26.82 -3.99
C ILE A 617 21.48 28.26 -4.45
N ASP A 618 21.52 28.47 -5.76
CA ASP A 618 21.27 29.80 -6.35
C ASP A 618 19.93 30.38 -5.83
N PRO A 619 19.88 31.63 -5.34
CA PRO A 619 18.69 32.21 -4.75
C PRO A 619 17.47 32.26 -5.68
N GLU A 620 17.68 32.45 -7.00
CA GLU A 620 16.60 32.46 -7.98
C GLU A 620 16.06 31.04 -8.18
N GLU A 621 16.95 30.06 -8.35
CA GLU A 621 16.57 28.64 -8.44
C GLU A 621 15.81 28.19 -7.18
N LEU A 622 16.30 28.55 -5.99
CA LEU A 622 15.68 28.21 -4.71
C LEU A 622 14.26 28.79 -4.61
N ALA A 623 14.09 30.06 -4.98
CA ALA A 623 12.79 30.71 -4.98
C ALA A 623 11.82 30.03 -5.97
N VAL A 624 12.29 29.67 -7.16
CA VAL A 624 11.49 28.94 -8.16
C VAL A 624 11.09 27.56 -7.65
N ILE A 625 12.00 26.80 -7.02
CA ILE A 625 11.71 25.48 -6.43
C ILE A 625 10.59 25.58 -5.39
N PHE A 626 10.73 26.46 -4.41
CA PHE A 626 9.76 26.57 -3.31
C PHE A 626 8.44 27.20 -3.76
N SER A 627 8.49 28.16 -4.70
CA SER A 627 7.29 28.67 -5.38
C SER A 627 6.55 27.55 -6.11
N ALA A 628 7.27 26.70 -6.85
CA ALA A 628 6.68 25.59 -7.57
C ALA A 628 6.05 24.57 -6.63
N LEU A 629 6.77 24.14 -5.58
CA LEU A 629 6.22 23.26 -4.55
C LEU A 629 4.98 23.85 -3.87
N TYR A 630 4.96 25.16 -3.65
CA TYR A 630 3.85 25.82 -2.99
C TYR A 630 2.61 25.87 -3.89
N LEU A 631 2.76 26.32 -5.14
CA LEU A 631 1.64 26.55 -6.05
C LEU A 631 1.14 25.29 -6.78
N PHE A 632 2.06 24.41 -7.17
CA PHE A 632 1.73 23.16 -7.86
C PHE A 632 1.45 22.02 -6.87
N GLU A 633 1.64 22.25 -5.57
CA GLU A 633 1.56 21.30 -4.44
C GLU A 633 2.58 20.16 -4.49
N ARG A 634 2.91 19.68 -5.69
CA ARG A 634 3.94 18.68 -5.98
C ARG A 634 4.71 19.05 -7.24
N MET A 635 5.98 18.68 -7.27
CA MET A 635 6.81 18.75 -8.48
C MET A 635 7.04 17.35 -9.01
N ASP A 636 6.61 17.11 -10.25
CA ASP A 636 6.99 15.94 -11.02
C ASP A 636 8.18 16.26 -11.95
N ASP A 637 8.62 15.27 -12.71
CA ASP A 637 9.69 15.44 -13.69
C ASP A 637 9.33 16.48 -14.77
N GLN A 638 8.06 16.65 -15.09
CA GLN A 638 7.61 17.64 -16.08
C GLN A 638 7.79 19.07 -15.55
N VAL A 639 7.42 19.35 -14.31
CA VAL A 639 7.62 20.63 -13.63
C VAL A 639 9.12 20.92 -13.50
N ILE A 640 9.90 19.97 -13.00
CA ILE A 640 11.36 20.12 -12.82
C ILE A 640 12.05 20.44 -14.16
N ASN A 641 11.75 19.68 -15.21
CA ASN A 641 12.37 19.88 -16.51
C ASN A 641 11.91 21.19 -17.17
N THR A 642 10.64 21.57 -16.99
CA THR A 642 10.10 22.81 -17.59
C THR A 642 10.70 24.04 -16.96
N LEU A 643 10.81 24.07 -15.61
CA LEU A 643 11.40 25.16 -14.84
C LEU A 643 12.93 25.15 -14.84
N GLN A 644 13.56 24.18 -15.53
CA GLN A 644 15.02 23.99 -15.57
C GLN A 644 15.67 23.86 -14.19
N ILE A 645 14.94 23.30 -13.23
CA ILE A 645 15.42 23.03 -11.88
C ILE A 645 16.45 21.91 -11.95
N THR A 646 17.60 22.10 -11.31
CA THR A 646 18.66 21.10 -11.27
C THR A 646 18.31 19.96 -10.31
N ARG A 647 18.65 18.73 -10.71
CA ARG A 647 18.46 17.55 -9.84
C ARG A 647 19.37 17.59 -8.62
N GLU A 648 20.50 18.27 -8.71
CA GLU A 648 21.42 18.45 -7.59
C GLU A 648 20.77 19.27 -6.48
N SER A 649 20.18 20.43 -6.79
CA SER A 649 19.43 21.26 -5.84
C SER A 649 18.25 20.50 -5.20
N VAL A 650 17.46 19.76 -5.98
CA VAL A 650 16.36 18.94 -5.46
C VAL A 650 16.86 17.83 -4.52
N ASN A 651 17.90 17.10 -4.93
CA ASN A 651 18.49 16.04 -4.11
C ASN A 651 19.11 16.60 -2.82
N PHE A 652 19.74 17.78 -2.90
CA PHE A 652 20.30 18.48 -1.75
C PHE A 652 19.20 18.84 -0.74
N LEU A 653 18.10 19.45 -1.20
CA LEU A 653 16.93 19.78 -0.36
C LEU A 653 16.27 18.54 0.24
N CYS A 654 16.24 17.42 -0.50
CA CYS A 654 15.77 16.14 0.03
C CYS A 654 16.68 15.62 1.15
N SER A 655 18.01 15.68 0.94
CA SER A 655 18.98 15.24 1.95
C SER A 655 18.92 16.07 3.24
N HIS A 656 18.51 17.34 3.13
CA HIS A 656 18.31 18.26 4.26
C HIS A 656 16.85 18.34 4.73
N SER A 657 15.97 17.41 4.32
CA SER A 657 14.60 17.31 4.85
C SER A 657 13.75 18.60 4.72
N PHE A 658 13.96 19.39 3.67
CA PHE A 658 13.02 20.46 3.27
C PHE A 658 11.92 19.93 2.35
N ILE A 659 12.30 18.95 1.53
CA ILE A 659 11.46 18.28 0.55
C ILE A 659 11.55 16.77 0.81
N LYS A 660 10.49 16.04 0.52
CA LYS A 660 10.50 14.58 0.46
C LYS A 660 10.02 14.11 -0.91
N ARG A 661 10.45 12.90 -1.26
CA ARG A 661 10.03 12.19 -2.47
C ARG A 661 8.96 11.18 -2.11
N ASP A 662 7.82 11.21 -2.81
CA ASP A 662 6.73 10.25 -2.64
C ASP A 662 6.98 8.95 -3.43
N SER A 663 6.05 8.00 -3.34
CA SER A 663 6.12 6.70 -4.02
C SER A 663 6.01 6.80 -5.54
N ASP A 664 5.45 7.88 -6.07
CA ASP A 664 5.31 8.16 -7.50
C ASP A 664 6.53 8.92 -8.07
N ASP A 665 7.61 9.03 -7.29
CA ASP A 665 8.79 9.83 -7.61
C ASP A 665 8.54 11.34 -7.75
N LYS A 666 7.45 11.84 -7.17
CA LYS A 666 7.14 13.28 -7.10
C LYS A 666 7.69 13.88 -5.82
N TYR A 667 7.92 15.18 -5.84
CA TYR A 667 8.50 15.92 -4.72
C TYR A 667 7.47 16.83 -4.09
N GLU A 668 7.36 16.79 -2.76
CA GLU A 668 6.50 17.68 -1.98
C GLU A 668 7.25 18.22 -0.75
N PHE A 669 6.73 19.27 -0.12
CA PHE A 669 7.26 19.74 1.16
C PHE A 669 7.34 18.57 2.16
N GLU A 670 8.46 18.47 2.88
CA GLU A 670 8.63 17.40 3.85
C GLU A 670 7.57 17.46 4.96
N HIS A 671 7.19 18.67 5.38
CA HIS A 671 6.10 18.91 6.33
C HIS A 671 5.45 20.29 6.13
N ASP A 672 4.17 20.39 6.50
CA ASP A 672 3.40 21.64 6.55
C ASP A 672 4.08 22.79 7.31
N ILE A 673 4.94 22.51 8.31
CA ILE A 673 5.62 23.56 9.08
C ILE A 673 6.66 24.28 8.21
N ILE A 674 7.34 23.55 7.32
CA ILE A 674 8.29 24.11 6.35
C ILE A 674 7.53 24.92 5.30
N ARG A 675 6.40 24.37 4.81
CA ARG A 675 5.51 25.08 3.89
C ARG A 675 5.02 26.41 4.47
N ASN A 676 4.51 26.40 5.70
CA ASN A 676 3.99 27.58 6.37
C ASN A 676 5.10 28.61 6.67
N HIS A 677 6.33 28.15 6.93
CA HIS A 677 7.48 29.03 7.05
C HIS A 677 7.74 29.78 5.73
N PHE A 678 7.76 29.07 4.60
CA PHE A 678 7.89 29.68 3.28
C PHE A 678 6.76 30.70 3.00
N GLU A 679 5.51 30.31 3.26
CA GLU A 679 4.35 31.22 3.08
C GLU A 679 4.47 32.51 3.90
N THR A 680 4.96 32.40 5.13
CA THR A 680 4.99 33.53 6.08
C THR A 680 6.18 34.46 5.82
N TYR A 681 7.37 33.91 5.60
CA TYR A 681 8.62 34.68 5.57
C TYR A 681 9.15 34.96 4.16
N HIS A 682 8.69 34.22 3.15
CA HIS A 682 9.10 34.37 1.75
C HIS A 682 7.88 34.58 0.85
N ARG A 683 6.89 35.32 1.35
CA ARG A 683 5.61 35.55 0.69
C ARG A 683 5.75 36.24 -0.68
N ASP A 684 6.73 37.13 -0.80
CA ASP A 684 7.10 37.82 -2.04
C ASP A 684 7.60 36.85 -3.13
N LYS A 685 8.09 35.67 -2.74
CA LYS A 685 8.64 34.65 -3.64
C LYS A 685 7.62 33.64 -4.14
N ILE A 686 6.37 33.69 -3.65
CA ILE A 686 5.36 32.65 -3.94
C ILE A 686 5.05 32.53 -5.43
N PHE A 687 5.17 33.60 -6.21
CA PHE A 687 4.85 33.60 -7.64
C PHE A 687 6.07 33.47 -8.57
N GLU A 688 7.28 33.26 -8.04
CA GLU A 688 8.51 33.22 -8.84
C GLU A 688 8.50 32.14 -9.92
N SER A 689 7.90 30.97 -9.64
CA SER A 689 7.74 29.91 -10.66
C SER A 689 6.85 30.34 -11.83
N LEU A 690 5.78 31.09 -11.56
CA LEU A 690 4.89 31.62 -12.60
C LEU A 690 5.54 32.78 -13.36
N ALA A 691 6.29 33.64 -12.67
CA ALA A 691 7.07 34.70 -13.30
C ALA A 691 8.14 34.12 -14.22
N TRP A 692 8.84 33.07 -13.79
CA TRP A 692 9.80 32.33 -14.60
C TRP A 692 9.15 31.74 -15.86
N ILE A 693 7.96 31.12 -15.73
CA ILE A 693 7.19 30.58 -16.86
C ILE A 693 6.87 31.68 -17.88
N ASN A 694 6.47 32.86 -17.41
CA ASN A 694 6.17 34.02 -18.26
C ASN A 694 7.40 34.49 -19.04
N GLN A 695 8.54 34.66 -18.35
CA GLN A 695 9.78 35.16 -18.93
C GLN A 695 10.37 34.19 -19.97
N ASN A 696 10.18 32.88 -19.77
CA ASN A 696 10.74 31.83 -20.63
C ASN A 696 9.76 31.25 -21.66
N HIS A 697 8.55 31.82 -21.77
CA HIS A 697 7.50 31.38 -22.70
C HIS A 697 7.17 29.88 -22.58
N LYS A 698 6.94 29.41 -21.35
CA LYS A 698 6.66 27.99 -21.02
C LYS A 698 5.22 27.74 -20.58
N GLU A 699 4.26 28.55 -21.00
CA GLU A 699 2.87 28.54 -20.51
C GLU A 699 2.13 27.21 -20.73
N ASN A 700 2.61 26.38 -21.67
CA ASN A 700 2.04 25.07 -21.96
C ASN A 700 1.90 24.16 -20.72
N ILE A 701 2.81 24.29 -19.74
CA ILE A 701 2.71 23.48 -18.51
C ILE A 701 1.44 23.82 -17.71
N LEU A 702 0.98 25.07 -17.75
CA LEU A 702 -0.18 25.52 -16.98
C LEU A 702 -1.49 24.89 -17.47
N LEU A 703 -1.52 24.32 -18.67
CA LEU A 703 -2.69 23.59 -19.17
C LEU A 703 -3.05 22.38 -18.29
N PHE A 704 -2.06 21.81 -17.58
CA PHE A 704 -2.24 20.66 -16.71
C PHE A 704 -2.59 21.05 -15.27
N TYR A 705 -2.44 22.33 -14.90
CA TYR A 705 -2.55 22.80 -13.51
C TYR A 705 -3.55 23.95 -13.39
N LYS A 706 -4.81 23.62 -13.07
CA LYS A 706 -5.94 24.58 -13.06
C LYS A 706 -5.69 25.80 -12.16
N ILE A 707 -5.29 25.60 -10.90
CA ILE A 707 -5.09 26.70 -9.96
C ILE A 707 -3.87 27.56 -10.31
N PRO A 708 -2.66 26.99 -10.57
CA PRO A 708 -1.54 27.76 -11.11
C PRO A 708 -1.87 28.55 -12.37
N LYS A 709 -2.68 27.98 -13.29
CA LYS A 709 -3.14 28.68 -14.49
C LYS A 709 -4.00 29.90 -14.17
N LEU A 710 -4.98 29.76 -13.28
CA LEU A 710 -5.83 30.88 -12.87
C LEU A 710 -4.99 32.00 -12.25
N LEU A 711 -4.09 31.65 -11.33
CA LEU A 711 -3.17 32.61 -10.70
C LEU A 711 -2.23 33.28 -11.70
N TYR A 712 -1.74 32.54 -12.70
CA TYR A 712 -0.90 33.10 -13.76
C TYR A 712 -1.63 34.20 -14.55
N TYR A 713 -2.83 33.90 -15.05
CA TYR A 713 -3.57 34.86 -15.86
C TYR A 713 -4.09 36.05 -15.06
N CYS A 714 -4.48 35.82 -13.79
CA CYS A 714 -5.01 36.89 -12.94
C CYS A 714 -3.91 37.76 -12.32
N CYS A 715 -2.77 37.19 -11.94
CA CYS A 715 -1.77 37.86 -11.12
C CYS A 715 -0.44 38.16 -11.84
N ILE A 716 -0.11 37.44 -12.94
CA ILE A 716 1.12 37.66 -13.71
C ILE A 716 0.85 38.35 -15.04
N LYS A 717 -0.16 37.89 -15.78
CA LYS A 717 -0.60 38.55 -17.02
C LYS A 717 -1.58 39.69 -16.77
N GLU A 718 -2.27 39.67 -15.64
CA GLU A 718 -3.32 40.63 -15.27
C GLU A 718 -4.38 40.79 -16.38
N GLU A 719 -4.79 39.68 -17.00
CA GLU A 719 -5.77 39.69 -18.10
C GLU A 719 -7.19 39.98 -17.59
N PRO A 720 -7.81 41.14 -17.91
CA PRO A 720 -9.09 41.54 -17.30
C PRO A 720 -10.23 40.55 -17.56
N GLU A 721 -10.28 39.97 -18.76
CA GLU A 721 -11.28 38.97 -19.11
C GLU A 721 -11.16 37.70 -18.25
N TYR A 722 -9.92 37.29 -17.93
CA TYR A 722 -9.66 36.12 -17.09
C TYR A 722 -9.99 36.39 -15.62
N VAL A 723 -9.69 37.59 -15.15
CA VAL A 723 -10.02 38.07 -13.80
C VAL A 723 -11.54 38.06 -13.60
N VAL A 724 -12.30 38.67 -14.50
CA VAL A 724 -13.78 38.69 -14.46
C VAL A 724 -14.35 37.27 -14.55
N LYS A 725 -13.83 36.43 -15.46
CA LYS A 725 -14.26 35.03 -15.59
C LYS A 725 -13.99 34.22 -14.32
N THR A 726 -12.87 34.47 -13.65
CA THR A 726 -12.51 33.78 -12.40
C THR A 726 -13.40 34.26 -11.26
N CYS A 727 -13.58 35.59 -11.10
CA CYS A 727 -14.45 36.19 -10.09
C CYS A 727 -15.91 35.71 -10.24
N THR A 728 -16.43 35.61 -11.46
CA THR A 728 -17.80 35.09 -11.72
C THR A 728 -17.98 33.59 -11.49
N ALA A 729 -16.88 32.83 -11.42
CA ALA A 729 -16.90 31.38 -11.22
C ALA A 729 -16.44 30.95 -9.82
N LEU A 730 -16.18 31.88 -8.89
CA LEU A 730 -15.60 31.58 -7.57
C LEU A 730 -16.36 30.48 -6.82
N ASP A 731 -17.70 30.50 -6.86
CA ASP A 731 -18.56 29.51 -6.20
C ASP A 731 -18.39 28.09 -6.77
N THR A 732 -17.79 27.95 -7.94
CA THR A 732 -17.58 26.67 -8.64
C THR A 732 -16.11 26.25 -8.73
N ILE A 733 -15.18 27.13 -8.35
CA ILE A 733 -13.75 26.83 -8.35
C ILE A 733 -13.40 26.13 -7.03
N GLN A 734 -13.09 24.84 -7.11
CA GLN A 734 -12.46 24.12 -6.00
C GLN A 734 -11.01 24.57 -5.87
N VAL A 735 -10.73 25.33 -4.81
CA VAL A 735 -9.39 25.79 -4.44
C VAL A 735 -8.89 24.93 -3.27
N PRO A 736 -7.67 24.36 -3.33
CA PRO A 736 -7.09 23.66 -2.19
C PRO A 736 -7.11 24.54 -0.93
N ASN A 737 -7.47 23.99 0.24
CA ASN A 737 -7.48 24.71 1.52
C ASN A 737 -6.11 25.35 1.82
N LYS A 738 -5.01 24.65 1.50
CA LYS A 738 -3.63 25.12 1.58
C LYS A 738 -3.37 26.37 0.72
N LEU A 739 -4.04 26.52 -0.41
CA LEU A 739 -3.90 27.68 -1.30
C LEU A 739 -5.00 28.73 -1.14
N SER A 740 -6.10 28.39 -0.47
CA SER A 740 -7.32 29.21 -0.38
C SER A 740 -7.04 30.66 -0.04
N LYS A 741 -6.30 30.92 1.05
CA LYS A 741 -5.96 32.27 1.50
C LYS A 741 -5.28 33.08 0.40
N ILE A 742 -4.20 32.54 -0.18
CA ILE A 742 -3.43 33.22 -1.22
C ILE A 742 -4.25 33.40 -2.49
N PHE A 743 -5.02 32.39 -2.87
CA PHE A 743 -5.85 32.47 -4.06
C PHE A 743 -6.89 33.58 -3.92
N PHE A 744 -7.71 33.57 -2.87
CA PHE A 744 -8.78 34.56 -2.71
C PHE A 744 -8.23 35.97 -2.48
N GLU A 745 -7.16 36.14 -1.69
CA GLU A 745 -6.53 37.44 -1.50
C GLU A 745 -6.02 38.03 -2.82
N ASN A 746 -5.32 37.23 -3.63
CA ASN A 746 -4.76 37.73 -4.90
C ASN A 746 -5.81 37.92 -6.00
N ILE A 747 -6.85 37.07 -6.07
CA ILE A 747 -7.97 37.30 -6.98
C ILE A 747 -8.75 38.56 -6.59
N PHE A 748 -8.92 38.82 -5.28
CA PHE A 748 -9.53 40.07 -4.82
C PHE A 748 -8.71 41.29 -5.24
N TYR A 749 -7.39 41.28 -5.05
CA TYR A 749 -6.52 42.37 -5.51
C TYR A 749 -6.53 42.53 -7.03
N ALA A 750 -6.51 41.43 -7.79
CA ALA A 750 -6.64 41.48 -9.24
C ALA A 750 -7.97 42.09 -9.69
N CYS A 751 -9.08 41.74 -9.01
CA CYS A 751 -10.41 42.33 -9.27
C CYS A 751 -10.52 43.81 -8.84
N LEU A 752 -9.63 44.34 -7.98
CA LEU A 752 -9.54 45.78 -7.69
C LEU A 752 -8.75 46.56 -8.76
N ASN A 753 -7.82 45.89 -9.44
CA ASN A 753 -6.93 46.48 -10.44
C ASN A 753 -7.49 46.39 -11.87
N ALA A 754 -8.40 45.44 -12.13
CA ALA A 754 -9.12 45.25 -13.39
C ALA A 754 -10.40 46.12 -13.45
#